data_AF-A0A9W7STJ8-F1
#
_entry.id   AF-A0A9W7STJ8-F1
#
_cell.length_a   1.000
_cell.length_b   1.000
_cell.length_c   1.000
_cell.angle_alpha   90.00
_cell.angle_beta   90.00
_cell.angle_gamma   90.00
#
_symmetry.space_group_name_H-M   'P 1'
#
loop_
_entity.id
_entity.type
_entity.pdbx_description
1 polymer ?
#
loop_
_entity_poly.entity_id
_entity_poly.type
_entity_poly.pdbx_seq_one_letter_code
_entity_poly.pdbx_strand_id
1 'polypeptide(L)'
;MQLTLLSSLLSIFSTCRALAVAHPGDPSGYNALDSGVSISLLSGYSPPVRHDDTFTPDFVLVVTYQNVSIGCQSRTSVVINGSTPGPAIRLPAGKSSWIRVYNEMDEFNFTMHWHGLAQRTAVFSDGSIVSQWPIAPHHFFDYEVHPEPEDAGSYFYHSHVGFQAVTAAGPLIVEDPGEPPYAYDEERIIMFTDYFNKTDTAIEEGLIAKPFKWSGETNAVLINGVGVSIGEKAGRGDCKLPVIDVEPDTTYRLRFIGALALSMVQFAIVDHAQFTIVGADGQYTLPHQECFMQVSSGQRFEVIFRTKTEAELGDQRDFLIQYETKDRPAVYRGYGVLRYSDAAPSITEAPTTPPLNLTNPTYTWLEYTLEPLRPNNFPTAEEVTRRITIYDRQVPTESIIWQLNSSQWNDSTQEAVQPARGTPYLIDIYERGQAAIPSYEAAQENGGWDPKSYTWPARIGEVLEIIWYNTGSLVHGGVDYHPFHAHGGHYYDIGSGNGSYDPIANEEKLKNYNPVLRDTTNLYAYTKKTDKGRTLGWRAWRLRVEDAGVWMIHCHILQHMVMGMQSVWVMGDADQIKTVPEPYIEGYLAFAYIKASHFNLSMTASSFPRLVALGNGVWLDEIRKEGEQPIMDVPGGSVTFATLGARLFCPFGTRSIGMVFNAGRDFPPKVLDLFRQWSITLTVNHSSDQPSSRGLVFYSRANSNRKGFQRLTEPLPVVVRDLEDSPLLHSLAFHFFGTAEYVNEQKRDLDSLGQQHEHLNPRPRRPLVVWEPHAKSCRPDTLLQHLDAARGVDVFSPNHEELASFFEEDTPHASDKATIVRQARVFLNSGIGSKGDGCVLIRCAEEGCVVLTTETEPVWLPAFYAKDASKVMDPTGGGNGFLGAFIVGYQETGSVVEAAKYGHVGASFMIEQIGCPELTGEGEDERWNGCSVSGRLADYRAMLSS
;
A
#
# COMPACT_ATOMS: atom_id res chain seq x y z
N MET A 1 -14.57 82.30 -0.65
CA MET A 1 -13.75 83.39 -0.06
C MET A 1 -13.30 82.88 1.31
N GLN A 2 -12.02 82.80 1.68
CA GLN A 2 -10.72 83.19 1.07
C GLN A 2 -9.82 81.92 0.98
N LEU A 3 -9.00 81.69 -0.06
CA LEU A 3 -7.59 82.13 -0.24
C LEU A 3 -6.70 81.89 1.00
N THR A 4 -5.47 81.35 0.96
CA THR A 4 -4.50 80.93 -0.10
C THR A 4 -3.45 80.01 0.57
N LEU A 5 -2.88 78.92 0.01
CA LEU A 5 -2.04 78.70 -1.19
C LEU A 5 -0.52 79.05 -1.01
N LEU A 6 0.32 78.00 -1.01
CA LEU A 6 1.79 77.87 -1.27
C LEU A 6 2.84 78.85 -0.68
N SER A 7 3.90 78.29 -0.07
CA SER A 7 5.27 78.10 -0.65
C SER A 7 6.26 77.64 0.44
N SER A 8 7.08 76.59 0.33
CA SER A 8 8.05 76.13 -0.70
C SER A 8 9.43 76.81 -0.60
N LEU A 9 10.44 76.16 0.01
CA LEU A 9 11.54 75.43 -0.69
C LEU A 9 12.83 75.22 0.14
N LEU A 10 13.24 73.94 0.25
CA LEU A 10 14.60 73.34 0.30
C LEU A 10 14.50 72.05 1.15
N SER A 11 14.69 70.82 0.64
CA SER A 11 15.01 70.35 -0.71
C SER A 11 14.38 68.97 -1.00
N ILE A 12 13.76 68.80 -2.18
CA ILE A 12 12.86 67.72 -2.65
C ILE A 12 12.94 67.75 -4.21
N PHE A 13 12.87 66.69 -5.04
CA PHE A 13 12.72 65.22 -4.93
C PHE A 13 13.16 64.58 -6.29
N SER A 14 13.26 63.24 -6.40
CA SER A 14 12.51 62.45 -7.43
C SER A 14 12.76 60.93 -7.27
N THR A 15 11.81 59.97 -7.14
CA THR A 15 10.47 59.59 -7.69
C THR A 15 10.41 58.59 -8.87
N CYS A 16 9.77 57.44 -8.57
CA CYS A 16 8.68 56.72 -9.28
C CYS A 16 8.70 56.36 -10.79
N ARG A 17 8.51 55.03 -11.02
CA ARG A 17 7.48 54.33 -11.84
C ARG A 17 7.04 54.86 -13.24
N ALA A 18 7.18 53.94 -14.21
CA ALA A 18 6.15 53.40 -15.15
C ALA A 18 5.91 54.00 -16.56
N LEU A 19 5.45 53.08 -17.45
CA LEU A 19 4.76 53.22 -18.77
C LEU A 19 5.55 53.21 -20.11
N ALA A 20 5.57 52.01 -20.74
CA ALA A 20 4.98 51.66 -22.06
C ALA A 20 5.57 52.10 -23.44
N VAL A 21 5.17 51.30 -24.45
CA VAL A 21 5.16 51.48 -25.93
C VAL A 21 6.38 50.95 -26.73
N ALA A 22 6.14 50.45 -27.96
CA ALA A 22 7.00 49.52 -28.73
C ALA A 22 7.36 49.97 -30.18
N HIS A 23 8.43 49.38 -30.72
CA HIS A 23 8.85 49.25 -32.15
C HIS A 23 9.18 50.52 -32.98
N PRO A 24 9.86 50.42 -34.16
CA PRO A 24 10.65 49.32 -34.78
C PRO A 24 12.10 49.73 -35.24
N GLY A 25 12.98 48.80 -35.66
CA GLY A 25 14.17 49.16 -36.49
C GLY A 25 15.45 48.28 -36.42
N ASP A 26 15.47 47.22 -37.24
CA ASP A 26 16.57 46.35 -37.75
C ASP A 26 17.88 47.04 -38.25
N PRO A 27 19.01 46.36 -38.64
CA PRO A 27 19.58 45.01 -38.36
C PRO A 27 21.06 44.98 -37.85
N SER A 28 21.53 43.77 -37.51
CA SER A 28 22.87 43.16 -37.80
C SER A 28 23.82 42.85 -36.63
N GLY A 29 24.46 41.66 -36.68
CA GLY A 29 25.75 41.42 -35.98
C GLY A 29 25.89 40.23 -35.02
N TYR A 30 25.51 39.01 -35.43
CA TYR A 30 25.93 37.72 -34.83
C TYR A 30 27.37 37.70 -34.25
N ASN A 31 27.58 37.25 -32.99
CA ASN A 31 27.94 35.86 -32.67
C ASN A 31 28.42 35.61 -31.21
N ALA A 32 28.37 34.33 -30.82
CA ALA A 32 29.04 33.70 -29.67
C ALA A 32 28.52 34.06 -28.25
N LEU A 33 27.42 33.40 -27.87
CA LEU A 33 27.22 32.97 -26.48
C LEU A 33 28.11 31.75 -26.22
N ASP A 34 28.88 31.77 -25.14
CA ASP A 34 29.48 30.56 -24.57
C ASP A 34 28.85 30.29 -23.20
N SER A 35 28.71 29.02 -22.85
CA SER A 35 27.78 28.54 -21.83
C SER A 35 28.26 28.80 -20.40
N GLY A 36 27.37 29.39 -19.59
CA GLY A 36 27.60 29.65 -18.17
C GLY A 36 26.28 29.79 -17.41
N VAL A 37 25.49 28.72 -17.36
CA VAL A 37 24.25 28.69 -16.57
C VAL A 37 24.63 28.69 -15.09
N SER A 38 24.33 29.81 -14.41
CA SER A 38 24.46 29.93 -12.96
C SER A 38 23.43 29.04 -12.27
N ILE A 39 23.90 27.96 -11.63
CA ILE A 39 23.09 27.21 -10.66
C ILE A 39 22.88 28.10 -9.44
N SER A 40 21.72 28.75 -9.37
CA SER A 40 21.34 29.58 -8.22
C SER A 40 19.82 29.63 -8.05
N LEU A 41 19.25 28.53 -7.53
CA LEU A 41 17.91 28.44 -6.91
C LEU A 41 17.79 27.15 -6.06
N LEU A 42 18.68 27.01 -5.07
CA LEU A 42 18.63 25.99 -4.01
C LEU A 42 18.89 26.65 -2.63
N SER A 43 18.27 27.80 -2.39
CA SER A 43 18.55 28.66 -1.21
C SER A 43 17.46 28.64 -0.14
N GLY A 44 16.84 27.49 0.09
CA GLY A 44 15.82 27.26 1.14
C GLY A 44 16.00 25.98 1.95
N TYR A 45 16.68 24.96 1.40
CA TYR A 45 16.75 23.63 2.01
C TYR A 45 17.57 23.59 3.30
N SER A 46 16.94 23.09 4.36
CA SER A 46 17.68 22.53 5.49
C SER A 46 18.41 21.26 5.01
N PRO A 47 19.63 20.97 5.49
CA PRO A 47 20.29 19.71 5.17
C PRO A 47 19.46 18.53 5.69
N PRO A 48 19.46 17.37 5.01
CA PRO A 48 18.78 16.17 5.48
C PRO A 48 19.18 15.84 6.93
N VAL A 49 18.19 15.47 7.75
CA VAL A 49 18.36 15.16 9.17
C VAL A 49 18.13 13.67 9.39
N ARG A 50 18.99 13.02 10.17
CA ARG A 50 18.73 11.67 10.67
C ARG A 50 18.15 11.79 12.07
N HIS A 51 16.92 11.34 12.24
CA HIS A 51 16.27 11.23 13.54
C HIS A 51 16.84 10.06 14.36
N ASP A 52 16.85 10.21 15.69
CA ASP A 52 17.24 9.17 16.64
C ASP A 52 16.04 8.77 17.53
N ASP A 53 16.27 7.89 18.50
CA ASP A 53 15.24 7.38 19.42
C ASP A 53 14.55 8.46 20.28
N THR A 54 15.02 9.71 20.26
CA THR A 54 14.40 10.85 20.94
C THR A 54 13.43 11.66 20.07
N PHE A 55 13.34 11.33 18.78
CA PHE A 55 12.50 12.05 17.83
C PHE A 55 10.99 11.93 18.16
N THR A 56 10.33 13.07 18.19
CA THR A 56 8.88 13.21 18.33
C THR A 56 8.33 13.95 17.11
N PRO A 57 7.34 13.39 16.39
CA PRO A 57 6.66 14.08 15.29
C PRO A 57 5.83 15.25 15.83
N ASP A 58 5.60 16.26 14.99
CA ASP A 58 4.74 17.42 15.31
C ASP A 58 3.27 17.00 15.43
N PHE A 59 2.85 16.00 14.65
CA PHE A 59 1.49 15.45 14.64
C PHE A 59 1.50 13.92 14.66
N VAL A 60 0.48 13.33 15.31
CA VAL A 60 0.23 11.88 15.28
C VAL A 60 -1.20 11.63 14.83
N LEU A 61 -1.33 10.85 13.75
CA LEU A 61 -2.59 10.36 13.20
C LEU A 61 -2.65 8.84 13.39
N VAL A 62 -3.49 8.39 14.29
CA VAL A 62 -3.77 6.98 14.57
C VAL A 62 -4.95 6.53 13.72
N VAL A 63 -4.73 5.53 12.88
CA VAL A 63 -5.75 4.95 12.01
C VAL A 63 -6.32 3.70 12.66
N THR A 64 -7.64 3.65 12.80
CA THR A 64 -8.36 2.53 13.42
C THR A 64 -9.50 2.05 12.55
N TYR A 65 -9.88 0.78 12.70
CA TYR A 65 -11.06 0.20 12.05
C TYR A 65 -12.14 -0.08 13.10
N GLN A 66 -13.18 0.74 13.11
CA GLN A 66 -14.17 0.74 14.19
C GLN A 66 -15.58 1.10 13.69
N ASN A 67 -16.58 0.69 14.46
CA ASN A 67 -17.99 1.01 14.17
C ASN A 67 -18.31 2.45 14.58
N VAL A 68 -18.70 3.28 13.61
CA VAL A 68 -18.99 4.70 13.78
C VAL A 68 -20.39 5.05 13.27
N SER A 69 -20.99 6.11 13.81
CA SER A 69 -22.28 6.61 13.36
C SER A 69 -22.08 7.71 12.30
N ILE A 70 -22.55 7.45 11.08
CA ILE A 70 -22.40 8.33 9.92
C ILE A 70 -23.77 8.45 9.25
N GLY A 71 -24.22 9.66 8.90
CA GLY A 71 -25.49 9.86 8.21
C GLY A 71 -26.73 9.37 9.00
N CYS A 72 -26.63 9.28 10.33
CA CYS A 72 -27.60 8.64 11.22
C CYS A 72 -27.68 7.10 11.13
N GLN A 73 -26.71 6.44 10.51
CA GLN A 73 -26.59 4.98 10.42
C GLN A 73 -25.27 4.50 11.03
N SER A 74 -25.15 3.21 11.35
CA SER A 74 -23.93 2.63 11.93
C SER A 74 -23.16 1.85 10.87
N ARG A 75 -21.85 2.09 10.75
CA ARG A 75 -20.96 1.42 9.79
C ARG A 75 -19.57 1.20 10.41
N THR A 76 -19.02 0.00 10.26
CA THR A 76 -17.59 -0.23 10.52
C THR A 76 -16.78 0.38 9.38
N SER A 77 -15.84 1.26 9.72
CA SER A 77 -15.11 2.09 8.77
C SER A 77 -13.69 2.35 9.26
N VAL A 78 -12.77 2.60 8.32
CA VAL A 78 -11.44 3.13 8.64
C VAL A 78 -11.57 4.61 8.98
N VAL A 79 -11.07 5.02 10.14
CA VAL A 79 -11.19 6.38 10.68
C VAL A 79 -9.88 6.86 11.32
N ILE A 80 -9.72 8.17 11.47
CA ILE A 80 -8.46 8.80 11.85
C ILE A 80 -8.66 9.53 13.18
N ASN A 81 -7.84 9.22 14.18
CA ASN A 81 -8.02 9.61 15.59
C ASN A 81 -9.44 9.32 16.11
N GLY A 82 -10.05 8.23 15.63
CA GLY A 82 -11.40 7.80 16.01
C GLY A 82 -12.57 8.57 15.37
N SER A 83 -12.32 9.52 14.46
CA SER A 83 -13.36 10.35 13.84
C SER A 83 -13.37 10.29 12.30
N THR A 84 -14.53 10.62 11.72
CA THR A 84 -14.72 10.85 10.28
C THR A 84 -15.60 12.10 10.09
N PRO A 85 -15.10 13.20 9.50
CA PRO A 85 -13.71 13.42 9.09
C PRO A 85 -12.68 13.26 10.22
N GLY A 86 -11.43 13.02 9.83
CA GLY A 86 -10.27 13.12 10.72
C GLY A 86 -10.03 14.56 11.21
N PRO A 87 -9.18 14.74 12.23
CA PRO A 87 -8.87 16.05 12.80
C PRO A 87 -8.23 17.00 11.78
N ALA A 88 -8.64 18.27 11.79
CA ALA A 88 -8.01 19.28 10.92
C ALA A 88 -6.54 19.50 11.33
N ILE A 89 -5.63 19.39 10.37
CA ILE A 89 -4.21 19.71 10.53
C ILE A 89 -3.97 21.14 10.02
N ARG A 90 -3.11 21.90 10.71
CA ARG A 90 -2.73 23.27 10.33
C ARG A 90 -1.21 23.38 10.29
N LEU A 91 -0.65 23.56 9.10
CA LEU A 91 0.80 23.57 8.86
C LEU A 91 1.29 25.00 8.63
N PRO A 92 2.42 25.41 9.22
CA PRO A 92 3.05 26.69 8.91
C PRO A 92 3.76 26.63 7.54
N ALA A 93 3.50 27.61 6.66
CA ALA A 93 4.22 27.72 5.39
C ALA A 93 5.73 28.03 5.58
N GLY A 94 6.55 27.51 4.66
CA GLY A 94 8.02 27.63 4.66
C GLY A 94 8.73 26.81 5.74
N LYS A 95 8.13 25.73 6.23
CA LYS A 95 8.68 24.87 7.29
C LYS A 95 8.28 23.41 7.11
N SER A 96 9.22 22.50 7.32
CA SER A 96 8.92 21.06 7.42
C SER A 96 8.13 20.81 8.71
N SER A 97 7.05 20.03 8.60
CA SER A 97 6.34 19.42 9.73
C SER A 97 6.38 17.91 9.57
N TRP A 98 6.62 17.18 10.66
CA TRP A 98 6.66 15.72 10.66
C TRP A 98 5.35 15.14 11.18
N ILE A 99 4.72 14.28 10.39
CA ILE A 99 3.42 13.69 10.71
C ILE A 99 3.56 12.17 10.76
N ARG A 100 3.46 11.60 11.97
CA ARG A 100 3.42 10.15 12.15
C ARG A 100 2.03 9.64 11.85
N VAL A 101 1.91 8.77 10.86
CA VAL A 101 0.68 8.01 10.60
C VAL A 101 0.89 6.60 11.13
N TYR A 102 0.22 6.26 12.22
CA TYR A 102 0.25 4.93 12.83
C TYR A 102 -0.98 4.14 12.43
N ASN A 103 -0.78 3.00 11.78
CA ASN A 103 -1.85 2.08 11.44
C ASN A 103 -2.04 1.09 12.59
N GLU A 104 -3.06 1.31 13.44
CA GLU A 104 -3.38 0.44 14.57
C GLU A 104 -4.38 -0.67 14.18
N MET A 105 -4.79 -0.75 12.91
CA MET A 105 -5.71 -1.79 12.42
C MET A 105 -5.03 -3.17 12.39
N ASP A 106 -5.78 -4.25 12.65
CA ASP A 106 -5.24 -5.62 12.62
C ASP A 106 -5.09 -6.19 11.20
N GLU A 107 -5.97 -5.79 10.26
CA GLU A 107 -6.15 -6.49 8.97
C GLU A 107 -5.74 -5.67 7.74
N PHE A 108 -5.95 -4.35 7.76
CA PHE A 108 -5.83 -3.51 6.56
C PHE A 108 -4.51 -2.74 6.50
N ASN A 109 -3.96 -2.63 5.30
CA ASN A 109 -2.89 -1.67 5.00
C ASN A 109 -3.46 -0.24 4.92
N PHE A 110 -2.59 0.76 5.05
CA PHE A 110 -2.94 2.18 4.95
C PHE A 110 -1.82 3.00 4.27
N THR A 111 -2.14 4.12 3.65
CA THR A 111 -1.19 5.20 3.31
C THR A 111 -1.88 6.55 3.49
N MET A 112 -1.15 7.64 3.71
CA MET A 112 -1.74 8.98 3.81
C MET A 112 -1.29 9.88 2.68
N HIS A 113 -2.19 10.19 1.74
CA HIS A 113 -1.93 11.20 0.72
C HIS A 113 -2.35 12.60 1.19
N TRP A 114 -1.55 13.61 0.86
CA TRP A 114 -1.74 15.01 1.22
C TRP A 114 -2.26 15.81 0.03
N HIS A 115 -3.55 15.60 -0.30
CA HIS A 115 -4.21 16.09 -1.52
C HIS A 115 -3.88 17.54 -1.83
N GLY A 116 -3.21 17.73 -2.96
CA GLY A 116 -2.90 19.03 -3.55
C GLY A 116 -1.60 19.69 -3.06
N LEU A 117 -0.90 19.12 -2.07
CA LEU A 117 0.49 19.52 -1.80
C LEU A 117 1.40 18.86 -2.84
N ALA A 118 2.31 19.63 -3.44
CA ALA A 118 3.14 19.13 -4.55
C ALA A 118 4.24 18.13 -4.12
N GLN A 119 4.55 18.03 -2.82
CA GLN A 119 5.57 17.12 -2.25
C GLN A 119 6.96 17.20 -2.92
N ARG A 120 7.25 18.32 -3.60
CA ARG A 120 8.46 18.58 -4.38
C ARG A 120 9.78 18.43 -3.63
N THR A 121 9.76 18.55 -2.31
CA THR A 121 10.93 18.40 -1.43
C THR A 121 11.08 16.99 -0.86
N ALA A 122 10.01 16.20 -0.83
CA ALA A 122 9.90 14.91 -0.16
C ALA A 122 8.97 13.98 -0.94
N VAL A 123 9.36 13.57 -2.16
CA VAL A 123 8.55 12.74 -3.07
C VAL A 123 8.08 11.41 -2.42
N PHE A 124 8.86 10.89 -1.47
CA PHE A 124 8.51 9.69 -0.68
C PHE A 124 7.36 9.91 0.32
N SER A 125 7.04 11.17 0.65
CA SER A 125 5.92 11.57 1.51
C SER A 125 4.59 11.72 0.75
N ASP A 126 4.55 11.48 -0.57
CA ASP A 126 3.32 11.59 -1.35
C ASP A 126 2.19 10.64 -0.89
N GLY A 127 2.51 9.50 -0.29
CA GLY A 127 1.48 8.64 0.30
C GLY A 127 0.67 7.83 -0.71
N SER A 128 1.05 7.85 -1.99
CA SER A 128 0.52 6.93 -3.00
C SER A 128 1.25 5.59 -2.99
N ILE A 129 0.57 4.55 -3.47
CA ILE A 129 1.09 3.19 -3.69
C ILE A 129 2.19 3.09 -4.78
N VAL A 130 2.57 4.22 -5.40
CA VAL A 130 3.74 4.33 -6.32
C VAL A 130 4.93 5.04 -5.67
N SER A 131 4.67 5.91 -4.69
CA SER A 131 5.68 6.62 -3.91
C SER A 131 6.21 5.81 -2.73
N GLN A 132 5.42 4.89 -2.15
CA GLN A 132 5.84 4.10 -1.00
C GLN A 132 5.13 2.74 -0.92
N TRP A 133 5.63 1.86 -0.05
CA TRP A 133 4.85 0.70 0.41
C TRP A 133 3.74 1.15 1.36
N PRO A 134 2.57 0.49 1.32
CA PRO A 134 1.53 0.67 2.34
C PRO A 134 1.98 0.32 3.75
N ILE A 135 1.58 1.13 4.72
CA ILE A 135 1.79 0.95 6.16
C ILE A 135 1.05 -0.30 6.63
N ALA A 136 1.77 -1.25 7.22
CA ALA A 136 1.20 -2.49 7.77
C ALA A 136 0.33 -2.24 8.99
N PRO A 137 -0.58 -3.18 9.30
CA PRO A 137 -1.05 -3.42 10.66
C PRO A 137 0.05 -3.24 11.72
N HIS A 138 -0.25 -2.44 12.74
CA HIS A 138 0.61 -2.09 13.87
C HIS A 138 1.97 -1.45 13.51
N HIS A 139 2.11 -0.84 12.33
CA HIS A 139 3.29 -0.08 11.90
C HIS A 139 2.97 1.40 11.71
N PHE A 140 4.00 2.27 11.69
CA PHE A 140 3.87 3.68 11.34
C PHE A 140 4.75 4.07 10.16
N PHE A 141 4.44 5.20 9.56
CA PHE A 141 5.34 5.94 8.66
C PHE A 141 5.35 7.41 9.08
N ASP A 142 6.53 8.02 9.08
CA ASP A 142 6.73 9.43 9.43
C ASP A 142 6.88 10.25 8.15
N TYR A 143 5.84 11.03 7.83
CA TYR A 143 5.80 11.89 6.65
C TYR A 143 6.47 13.22 6.95
N GLU A 144 7.49 13.60 6.17
CA GLU A 144 7.97 14.99 6.11
C GLU A 144 7.09 15.77 5.13
N VAL A 145 6.42 16.81 5.61
CA VAL A 145 5.58 17.69 4.77
C VAL A 145 6.11 19.12 4.87
N HIS A 146 6.60 19.67 3.75
CA HIS A 146 7.12 21.03 3.65
C HIS A 146 6.33 21.84 2.61
N PRO A 147 5.28 22.57 3.00
CA PRO A 147 4.63 23.56 2.14
C PRO A 147 5.49 24.84 2.09
N GLU A 148 5.71 25.41 0.91
CA GLU A 148 6.38 26.70 0.74
C GLU A 148 5.43 27.88 1.05
N PRO A 149 5.93 29.12 1.20
CA PRO A 149 5.11 30.32 1.40
C PRO A 149 3.96 30.52 0.39
N GLU A 150 4.12 30.07 -0.85
CA GLU A 150 3.12 30.12 -1.92
C GLU A 150 2.05 29.01 -1.86
N ASP A 151 2.26 27.95 -1.08
CA ASP A 151 1.26 26.88 -0.86
C ASP A 151 0.25 27.24 0.25
N ALA A 152 0.14 28.52 0.65
CA ALA A 152 -0.80 28.96 1.69
C ALA A 152 -2.26 28.86 1.21
N GLY A 153 -3.07 28.00 1.84
CA GLY A 153 -4.43 27.72 1.38
C GLY A 153 -5.09 26.48 1.99
N SER A 154 -6.11 25.98 1.29
CA SER A 154 -6.98 24.88 1.74
C SER A 154 -6.74 23.58 0.97
N TYR A 155 -6.43 22.52 1.71
CA TYR A 155 -6.11 21.17 1.26
C TYR A 155 -6.86 20.15 2.13
N PHE A 156 -6.63 18.87 1.90
CA PHE A 156 -7.06 17.80 2.79
C PHE A 156 -6.09 16.63 2.70
N TYR A 157 -6.19 15.70 3.63
CA TYR A 157 -5.50 14.42 3.56
C TYR A 157 -6.52 13.29 3.47
N HIS A 158 -6.14 12.16 2.85
CA HIS A 158 -6.97 10.97 2.82
C HIS A 158 -6.15 9.68 2.61
N SER A 159 -6.77 8.54 2.89
CA SER A 159 -6.19 7.24 2.51
C SER A 159 -6.04 7.12 1.00
N HIS A 160 -4.91 6.56 0.53
CA HIS A 160 -4.71 6.20 -0.88
C HIS A 160 -4.71 4.67 -1.08
N VAL A 161 -5.45 3.95 -0.25
CA VAL A 161 -5.63 2.49 -0.31
C VAL A 161 -7.11 2.14 -0.52
N GLY A 162 -7.43 1.47 -1.63
CA GLY A 162 -8.77 0.98 -1.95
C GLY A 162 -9.84 2.07 -1.89
N PHE A 163 -10.93 1.80 -1.17
CA PHE A 163 -12.07 2.69 -0.99
C PHE A 163 -12.05 3.46 0.35
N GLN A 164 -11.02 3.26 1.19
CA GLN A 164 -10.94 3.79 2.57
C GLN A 164 -11.09 5.32 2.66
N ALA A 165 -10.70 6.06 1.62
CA ALA A 165 -10.79 7.52 1.54
C ALA A 165 -12.21 8.08 1.80
N VAL A 166 -13.25 7.26 1.65
CA VAL A 166 -14.65 7.65 1.94
C VAL A 166 -14.88 8.08 3.39
N THR A 167 -14.09 7.55 4.34
CA THR A 167 -14.15 7.91 5.78
C THR A 167 -12.80 8.28 6.38
N ALA A 168 -11.70 7.75 5.84
CA ALA A 168 -10.35 8.08 6.26
C ALA A 168 -9.84 9.32 5.50
N ALA A 169 -10.43 10.48 5.80
CA ALA A 169 -10.05 11.78 5.24
C ALA A 169 -10.25 12.91 6.26
N GLY A 170 -9.44 13.97 6.22
CA GLY A 170 -9.59 15.15 7.10
C GLY A 170 -8.97 16.43 6.52
N PRO A 171 -9.35 17.62 7.02
CA PRO A 171 -8.86 18.89 6.47
C PRO A 171 -7.37 19.13 6.72
N LEU A 172 -6.70 19.78 5.77
CA LEU A 172 -5.32 20.28 5.92
C LEU A 172 -5.28 21.75 5.50
N ILE A 173 -4.91 22.64 6.41
CA ILE A 173 -4.75 24.07 6.12
C ILE A 173 -3.27 24.40 6.15
N VAL A 174 -2.76 25.06 5.12
CA VAL A 174 -1.45 25.72 5.18
C VAL A 174 -1.69 27.18 5.54
N GLU A 175 -1.09 27.63 6.62
CA GLU A 175 -1.26 29.00 7.12
C GLU A 175 -0.56 30.03 6.24
N ASP A 176 -1.19 31.18 6.08
CA ASP A 176 -0.57 32.35 5.47
C ASP A 176 0.72 32.73 6.23
N PRO A 177 1.86 32.96 5.55
CA PRO A 177 3.12 33.35 6.19
C PRO A 177 3.12 34.80 6.75
N GLY A 178 1.98 35.49 6.65
CA GLY A 178 1.76 36.88 7.06
C GLY A 178 0.28 37.22 7.05
N GLU A 179 -0.07 38.49 6.81
CA GLU A 179 -1.47 38.86 6.62
C GLU A 179 -2.03 38.26 5.32
N PRO A 180 -3.21 37.60 5.35
CA PRO A 180 -3.84 37.06 4.15
C PRO A 180 -4.21 38.18 3.17
N PRO A 181 -4.22 37.93 1.85
CA PRO A 181 -4.49 38.96 0.84
C PRO A 181 -5.92 39.51 0.88
N TYR A 182 -6.84 38.81 1.57
CA TYR A 182 -8.23 39.20 1.75
C TYR A 182 -8.56 39.22 3.23
N ALA A 183 -9.14 40.33 3.69
CA ALA A 183 -9.54 40.49 5.08
C ALA A 183 -10.78 39.64 5.41
N TYR A 184 -10.73 38.98 6.56
CA TYR A 184 -11.84 38.28 7.19
C TYR A 184 -11.68 38.39 8.71
N ASP A 185 -12.79 38.26 9.43
CA ASP A 185 -12.84 38.32 10.89
C ASP A 185 -12.66 36.92 11.49
N GLU A 186 -13.25 35.90 10.86
CA GLU A 186 -13.20 34.50 11.25
C GLU A 186 -13.17 33.55 10.03
N GLU A 187 -12.97 32.25 10.26
CA GLU A 187 -13.04 31.23 9.22
C GLU A 187 -13.87 30.00 9.64
N ARG A 188 -14.35 29.24 8.65
CA ARG A 188 -15.07 27.97 8.83
C ARG A 188 -14.68 26.98 7.74
N ILE A 189 -14.44 25.73 8.11
CA ILE A 189 -14.23 24.62 7.17
C ILE A 189 -15.60 24.03 6.80
N ILE A 190 -15.81 23.76 5.51
CA ILE A 190 -17.01 23.12 4.97
C ILE A 190 -16.53 21.94 4.10
N MET A 191 -16.29 20.81 4.75
CA MET A 191 -15.84 19.58 4.11
C MET A 191 -17.03 18.70 3.74
N PHE A 192 -17.16 18.39 2.45
CA PHE A 192 -18.13 17.43 1.93
C PHE A 192 -17.52 16.04 1.83
N THR A 193 -18.22 15.02 2.33
CA THR A 193 -17.90 13.60 2.12
C THR A 193 -19.15 12.82 1.69
N ASP A 194 -18.95 11.73 0.95
CA ASP A 194 -20.01 10.78 0.63
C ASP A 194 -20.15 9.74 1.75
N TYR A 195 -21.31 9.11 1.85
CA TYR A 195 -21.54 7.96 2.73
C TYR A 195 -22.23 6.83 1.95
N PHE A 196 -21.68 5.62 2.07
CA PHE A 196 -22.24 4.39 1.51
C PHE A 196 -22.52 3.38 2.64
N ASN A 197 -23.68 2.75 2.62
CA ASN A 197 -24.09 1.78 3.64
C ASN A 197 -23.43 0.39 3.52
N LYS A 198 -22.77 0.11 2.39
CA LYS A 198 -21.92 -1.08 2.20
C LYS A 198 -20.54 -0.82 2.82
N THR A 199 -19.85 -1.87 3.26
CA THR A 199 -18.42 -1.80 3.64
C THR A 199 -17.54 -1.53 2.42
N ASP A 200 -16.33 -1.02 2.66
CA ASP A 200 -15.35 -0.68 1.62
C ASP A 200 -15.02 -1.91 0.76
N THR A 201 -14.65 -3.02 1.40
CA THR A 201 -14.40 -4.33 0.76
C THR A 201 -15.56 -4.80 -0.12
N ALA A 202 -16.81 -4.69 0.34
CA ALA A 202 -17.98 -5.14 -0.42
C ALA A 202 -18.33 -4.22 -1.62
N ILE A 203 -17.78 -3.00 -1.65
CA ILE A 203 -17.81 -2.12 -2.81
C ILE A 203 -16.68 -2.54 -3.77
N GLU A 204 -15.45 -2.63 -3.29
CA GLU A 204 -14.25 -3.00 -4.06
C GLU A 204 -14.43 -4.35 -4.78
N GLU A 205 -14.77 -5.41 -4.05
CA GLU A 205 -15.10 -6.74 -4.59
C GLU A 205 -16.15 -6.66 -5.69
N GLY A 206 -17.18 -5.83 -5.50
CA GLY A 206 -18.26 -5.65 -6.48
C GLY A 206 -17.78 -4.97 -7.77
N LEU A 207 -16.91 -3.97 -7.65
CA LEU A 207 -16.37 -3.22 -8.80
C LEU A 207 -15.42 -4.07 -9.66
N ILE A 208 -14.68 -5.02 -9.05
CA ILE A 208 -13.77 -5.93 -9.78
C ILE A 208 -14.39 -7.29 -10.11
N ALA A 209 -15.57 -7.61 -9.57
CA ALA A 209 -16.25 -8.89 -9.76
C ALA A 209 -16.53 -9.24 -11.23
N LYS A 210 -16.66 -10.54 -11.49
CA LYS A 210 -17.04 -11.14 -12.78
C LYS A 210 -18.30 -12.00 -12.55
N PRO A 211 -19.53 -11.49 -12.76
CA PRO A 211 -19.88 -10.20 -13.37
C PRO A 211 -19.75 -9.00 -12.43
N PHE A 212 -19.51 -7.83 -13.03
CA PHE A 212 -19.43 -6.53 -12.38
C PHE A 212 -20.69 -6.16 -11.57
N LYS A 213 -20.49 -5.48 -10.43
CA LYS A 213 -21.56 -5.06 -9.51
C LYS A 213 -21.27 -3.66 -8.92
N TRP A 214 -21.98 -2.65 -9.43
CA TRP A 214 -21.85 -1.25 -9.00
C TRP A 214 -22.02 -1.03 -7.49
N SER A 215 -21.32 -0.04 -6.94
CA SER A 215 -21.49 0.44 -5.56
C SER A 215 -22.94 0.84 -5.25
N GLY A 216 -23.65 1.37 -6.25
CA GLY A 216 -24.85 2.17 -6.04
C GLY A 216 -24.48 3.64 -5.94
N GLU A 217 -25.51 4.50 -5.84
CA GLU A 217 -25.34 5.92 -5.58
C GLU A 217 -25.15 6.18 -4.07
N THR A 218 -24.65 7.36 -3.72
CA THR A 218 -24.40 7.76 -2.33
C THR A 218 -25.68 7.70 -1.48
N ASN A 219 -25.57 7.20 -0.25
CA ASN A 219 -26.67 7.16 0.72
C ASN A 219 -26.85 8.49 1.46
N ALA A 220 -25.77 9.28 1.61
CA ALA A 220 -25.80 10.67 2.04
C ALA A 220 -24.58 11.44 1.55
N VAL A 221 -24.74 12.73 1.30
CA VAL A 221 -23.63 13.69 1.35
C VAL A 221 -23.65 14.37 2.72
N LEU A 222 -22.50 14.44 3.37
CA LEU A 222 -22.30 15.02 4.68
C LEU A 222 -21.64 16.39 4.58
N ILE A 223 -21.85 17.25 5.58
CA ILE A 223 -21.06 18.46 5.81
C ILE A 223 -20.38 18.28 7.17
N ASN A 224 -19.04 18.30 7.19
CA ASN A 224 -18.22 18.09 8.39
C ASN A 224 -18.62 16.82 9.18
N GLY A 225 -18.95 15.73 8.47
CA GLY A 225 -19.38 14.44 9.04
C GLY A 225 -20.86 14.35 9.42
N VAL A 226 -21.61 15.46 9.38
CA VAL A 226 -23.04 15.48 9.74
C VAL A 226 -23.91 15.50 8.48
N GLY A 227 -24.95 14.66 8.47
CA GLY A 227 -25.90 14.53 7.37
C GLY A 227 -26.96 13.47 7.69
N VAL A 228 -27.91 13.26 6.76
CA VAL A 228 -29.04 12.35 6.96
C VAL A 228 -29.12 11.37 5.78
N SER A 229 -28.98 10.08 6.06
CA SER A 229 -29.09 9.02 5.05
C SER A 229 -30.50 8.85 4.50
N ILE A 230 -30.59 8.41 3.25
CA ILE A 230 -31.86 8.02 2.61
C ILE A 230 -32.55 6.96 3.45
N GLY A 231 -33.74 7.30 3.98
CA GLY A 231 -34.54 6.46 4.88
C GLY A 231 -34.65 7.02 6.31
N GLU A 232 -33.66 7.83 6.73
CA GLU A 232 -33.61 8.43 8.06
C GLU A 232 -34.35 9.77 8.15
N LYS A 233 -34.49 10.29 9.38
CA LYS A 233 -35.10 11.60 9.66
C LYS A 233 -34.35 12.34 10.75
N ALA A 234 -33.90 13.56 10.45
CA ALA A 234 -33.40 14.50 11.44
C ALA A 234 -34.47 14.86 12.49
N GLY A 235 -34.01 15.43 13.61
CA GLY A 235 -34.88 15.83 14.73
C GLY A 235 -35.21 14.70 15.70
N ARG A 236 -34.54 13.54 15.58
CA ARG A 236 -34.78 12.35 16.41
C ARG A 236 -33.48 11.83 17.01
N GLY A 237 -33.38 11.86 18.33
CA GLY A 237 -32.18 11.43 19.05
C GLY A 237 -30.96 12.21 18.58
N ASP A 238 -29.92 11.48 18.16
CA ASP A 238 -28.68 12.07 17.65
C ASP A 238 -28.70 12.38 16.15
N CYS A 239 -29.77 12.00 15.42
CA CYS A 239 -29.91 12.33 14.00
C CYS A 239 -30.29 13.81 13.81
N LYS A 240 -29.35 14.60 13.27
CA LYS A 240 -29.42 16.07 13.20
C LYS A 240 -29.00 16.54 11.81
N LEU A 241 -29.46 17.74 11.43
CA LEU A 241 -28.95 18.44 10.25
C LEU A 241 -27.54 19.02 10.57
N PRO A 242 -26.61 19.12 9.60
CA PRO A 242 -25.40 19.90 9.76
C PRO A 242 -25.73 21.37 10.04
N VAL A 243 -24.94 21.98 10.94
CA VAL A 243 -25.08 23.39 11.33
C VAL A 243 -23.76 24.11 11.05
N ILE A 244 -23.84 25.31 10.48
CA ILE A 244 -22.73 26.24 10.30
C ILE A 244 -23.05 27.48 11.15
N ASP A 245 -22.24 27.70 12.18
CA ASP A 245 -22.43 28.80 13.13
C ASP A 245 -21.67 30.04 12.70
N VAL A 246 -22.37 31.17 12.66
CA VAL A 246 -21.85 32.48 12.26
C VAL A 246 -22.40 33.59 13.14
N GLU A 247 -21.60 34.63 13.36
CA GLU A 247 -22.06 35.84 14.03
C GLU A 247 -22.72 36.82 13.04
N PRO A 248 -23.67 37.65 13.50
CA PRO A 248 -24.13 38.81 12.73
C PRO A 248 -22.98 39.75 12.37
N ASP A 249 -23.16 40.49 11.27
CA ASP A 249 -22.27 41.57 10.82
C ASP A 249 -20.78 41.20 10.64
N THR A 250 -20.48 39.92 10.38
CA THR A 250 -19.13 39.33 10.44
C THR A 250 -18.70 38.74 9.10
N THR A 251 -17.41 38.86 8.77
CA THR A 251 -16.82 38.41 7.50
C THR A 251 -16.09 37.09 7.67
N TYR A 252 -16.55 36.05 6.99
CA TYR A 252 -16.00 34.70 7.10
C TYR A 252 -15.17 34.30 5.88
N ARG A 253 -13.99 33.70 6.09
CA ARG A 253 -13.31 32.85 5.09
C ARG A 253 -13.86 31.44 5.18
N LEU A 254 -14.77 31.08 4.29
CA LEU A 254 -15.34 29.73 4.18
C LEU A 254 -14.42 28.88 3.30
N ARG A 255 -13.91 27.76 3.84
CA ARG A 255 -13.00 26.83 3.17
C ARG A 255 -13.77 25.58 2.75
N PHE A 256 -14.26 25.57 1.51
CA PHE A 256 -14.98 24.43 0.93
C PHE A 256 -13.99 23.35 0.48
N ILE A 257 -14.22 22.10 0.90
CA ILE A 257 -13.37 20.95 0.59
C ILE A 257 -14.22 19.80 0.06
N GLY A 258 -13.93 19.31 -1.16
CA GLY A 258 -14.60 18.18 -1.79
C GLY A 258 -13.90 16.85 -1.55
N ALA A 259 -13.97 16.29 -0.34
CA ALA A 259 -13.47 14.94 -0.05
C ALA A 259 -14.55 13.86 -0.37
N LEU A 260 -15.11 13.94 -1.56
CA LEU A 260 -16.23 13.12 -2.04
C LEU A 260 -15.70 11.83 -2.67
N ALA A 261 -16.49 10.76 -2.68
CA ALA A 261 -16.07 9.49 -3.31
C ALA A 261 -16.64 9.32 -4.73
N LEU A 262 -17.83 9.88 -4.99
CA LEU A 262 -18.58 9.75 -6.25
C LEU A 262 -19.29 11.04 -6.66
N SER A 263 -19.64 11.90 -5.70
CA SER A 263 -20.56 13.02 -5.93
C SER A 263 -19.87 14.29 -6.43
N MET A 264 -20.62 15.06 -7.22
CA MET A 264 -20.43 16.50 -7.43
C MET A 264 -21.63 17.19 -6.81
N VAL A 265 -21.40 18.19 -5.96
CA VAL A 265 -22.41 18.81 -5.10
C VAL A 265 -22.61 20.26 -5.51
N GLN A 266 -23.85 20.68 -5.74
CA GLN A 266 -24.21 22.11 -5.70
C GLN A 266 -24.77 22.45 -4.32
N PHE A 267 -24.38 23.59 -3.77
CA PHE A 267 -24.70 24.07 -2.43
C PHE A 267 -25.17 25.53 -2.48
N ALA A 268 -26.25 25.85 -1.77
CA ALA A 268 -26.69 27.23 -1.58
C ALA A 268 -27.41 27.40 -0.24
N ILE A 269 -27.52 28.66 0.20
CA ILE A 269 -28.14 29.03 1.47
C ILE A 269 -29.31 29.98 1.19
N VAL A 270 -30.46 29.73 1.80
CA VAL A 270 -31.67 30.56 1.64
C VAL A 270 -31.36 32.00 2.08
N ASP A 271 -31.76 32.95 1.24
CA ASP A 271 -31.54 34.39 1.39
C ASP A 271 -30.07 34.82 1.57
N HIS A 272 -29.11 34.01 1.12
CA HIS A 272 -27.67 34.30 1.12
C HIS A 272 -27.04 33.85 -0.21
N ALA A 273 -26.97 34.77 -1.18
CA ALA A 273 -26.52 34.53 -2.55
C ALA A 273 -25.25 35.33 -2.92
N GLN A 274 -24.35 35.53 -1.94
CA GLN A 274 -23.10 36.27 -2.15
C GLN A 274 -21.90 35.44 -1.66
N PHE A 275 -21.41 34.58 -2.54
CA PHE A 275 -20.17 33.83 -2.34
C PHE A 275 -19.07 34.50 -3.17
N THR A 276 -18.19 35.28 -2.53
CA THR A 276 -17.03 35.87 -3.21
C THR A 276 -15.85 34.90 -3.15
N ILE A 277 -15.68 34.10 -4.20
CA ILE A 277 -14.57 33.16 -4.37
C ILE A 277 -13.28 33.95 -4.51
N VAL A 278 -12.28 33.59 -3.70
CA VAL A 278 -10.97 34.26 -3.61
C VAL A 278 -9.79 33.29 -3.70
N GLY A 279 -10.04 31.99 -3.72
CA GLY A 279 -9.02 30.97 -3.91
C GLY A 279 -9.61 29.64 -4.39
N ALA A 280 -8.79 28.85 -5.06
CA ALA A 280 -9.13 27.51 -5.53
C ALA A 280 -7.91 26.59 -5.47
N ASP A 281 -8.08 25.36 -4.99
CA ASP A 281 -7.03 24.32 -4.88
C ASP A 281 -5.69 24.80 -4.26
N GLY A 282 -5.75 25.69 -3.27
CA GLY A 282 -4.56 26.25 -2.61
C GLY A 282 -3.96 27.50 -3.27
N GLN A 283 -4.55 27.98 -4.37
CA GLN A 283 -4.09 29.16 -5.11
C GLN A 283 -5.04 30.34 -4.96
N TYR A 284 -4.50 31.53 -4.64
CA TYR A 284 -5.29 32.76 -4.58
C TYR A 284 -5.69 33.26 -5.96
N THR A 285 -6.98 33.55 -6.13
CA THR A 285 -7.56 34.12 -7.35
C THR A 285 -7.86 35.60 -7.17
N LEU A 286 -8.12 36.31 -8.27
CA LEU A 286 -8.92 37.54 -8.22
C LEU A 286 -10.33 37.22 -7.69
N PRO A 287 -11.03 38.17 -7.04
CA PRO A 287 -12.35 37.91 -6.49
C PRO A 287 -13.40 37.70 -7.58
N HIS A 288 -14.11 36.57 -7.53
CA HIS A 288 -15.26 36.30 -8.40
C HIS A 288 -16.52 36.03 -7.56
N GLN A 289 -17.68 36.53 -7.99
CA GLN A 289 -18.91 36.43 -7.22
C GLN A 289 -19.87 35.40 -7.81
N GLU A 290 -20.29 34.45 -6.97
CA GLU A 290 -21.30 33.43 -7.30
C GLU A 290 -22.50 33.47 -6.35
N CYS A 291 -23.64 32.97 -6.84
CA CYS A 291 -24.88 32.83 -6.06
C CYS A 291 -25.01 31.45 -5.38
N PHE A 292 -24.19 30.48 -5.78
CA PHE A 292 -24.16 29.10 -5.29
C PHE A 292 -22.75 28.53 -5.45
N MET A 293 -22.40 27.53 -4.66
CA MET A 293 -21.14 26.79 -4.79
C MET A 293 -21.38 25.48 -5.55
N GLN A 294 -20.40 25.05 -6.34
CA GLN A 294 -20.31 23.70 -6.86
C GLN A 294 -18.97 23.10 -6.43
N VAL A 295 -18.96 21.86 -5.95
CA VAL A 295 -17.74 21.19 -5.49
C VAL A 295 -17.77 19.74 -5.96
N SER A 296 -16.81 19.35 -6.78
CA SER A 296 -16.54 17.95 -7.11
C SER A 296 -15.49 17.36 -6.16
N SER A 297 -15.37 16.03 -6.18
CA SER A 297 -14.26 15.36 -5.50
C SER A 297 -12.88 15.94 -5.89
N GLY A 298 -12.00 16.07 -4.91
CA GLY A 298 -10.65 16.65 -4.98
C GLY A 298 -10.58 18.19 -4.99
N GLN A 299 -11.66 18.89 -5.35
CA GLN A 299 -11.62 20.35 -5.48
C GLN A 299 -11.75 21.07 -4.13
N ARG A 300 -11.07 22.22 -3.99
CA ARG A 300 -11.23 23.14 -2.86
C ARG A 300 -11.48 24.56 -3.36
N PHE A 301 -12.28 25.31 -2.61
CA PHE A 301 -12.58 26.71 -2.89
C PHE A 301 -12.61 27.53 -1.60
N GLU A 302 -12.06 28.72 -1.66
CA GLU A 302 -12.08 29.67 -0.54
C GLU A 302 -12.97 30.85 -0.89
N VAL A 303 -13.85 31.21 0.04
CA VAL A 303 -14.89 32.20 -0.17
C VAL A 303 -14.89 33.21 0.96
N ILE A 304 -14.82 34.50 0.62
CA ILE A 304 -15.20 35.59 1.52
C ILE A 304 -16.73 35.67 1.52
N PHE A 305 -17.32 35.45 2.69
CA PHE A 305 -18.76 35.42 2.91
C PHE A 305 -19.11 36.42 4.00
N ARG A 306 -19.88 37.46 3.64
CA ARG A 306 -20.33 38.46 4.61
C ARG A 306 -21.70 38.10 5.15
N THR A 307 -21.80 37.95 6.46
CA THR A 307 -23.06 37.67 7.13
C THR A 307 -23.92 38.92 7.28
N LYS A 308 -25.22 38.70 7.45
CA LYS A 308 -26.23 39.74 7.62
C LYS A 308 -26.03 40.52 8.91
N THR A 309 -26.32 41.81 8.85
CA THR A 309 -26.44 42.68 10.02
C THR A 309 -27.65 42.27 10.88
N GLU A 310 -27.64 42.62 12.17
CA GLU A 310 -28.82 42.47 13.06
C GLU A 310 -30.10 43.13 12.48
N ALA A 311 -29.94 44.23 11.74
CA ALA A 311 -31.05 44.91 11.07
C ALA A 311 -31.65 44.13 9.90
N GLU A 312 -30.84 43.34 9.19
CA GLU A 312 -31.29 42.47 8.08
C GLU A 312 -31.84 41.12 8.57
N LEU A 313 -31.43 40.67 9.76
CA LEU A 313 -31.91 39.45 10.40
C LEU A 313 -33.32 39.59 10.97
N GLY A 314 -33.65 40.75 11.56
CA GLY A 314 -34.92 40.93 12.26
C GLY A 314 -35.05 39.93 13.43
N ASP A 315 -36.10 39.11 13.40
CA ASP A 315 -36.30 38.00 14.36
C ASP A 315 -35.74 36.65 13.86
N GLN A 316 -35.33 36.53 12.59
CA GLN A 316 -34.84 35.27 12.03
C GLN A 316 -33.39 35.02 12.45
N ARG A 317 -33.09 33.81 12.96
CA ARG A 317 -31.73 33.40 13.34
C ARG A 317 -31.22 32.13 12.66
N ASP A 318 -32.11 31.39 11.99
CA ASP A 318 -31.73 30.22 11.19
C ASP A 318 -32.11 30.42 9.72
N PHE A 319 -31.21 30.01 8.83
CA PHE A 319 -31.45 29.95 7.38
C PHE A 319 -31.15 28.55 6.87
N LEU A 320 -32.02 28.01 6.02
CA LEU A 320 -31.83 26.67 5.48
C LEU A 320 -30.69 26.65 4.46
N ILE A 321 -29.81 25.68 4.60
CA ILE A 321 -28.84 25.26 3.58
C ILE A 321 -29.47 24.14 2.76
N GLN A 322 -29.37 24.18 1.43
CA GLN A 322 -29.76 23.08 0.54
C GLN A 322 -28.56 22.68 -0.31
N TYR A 323 -28.31 21.37 -0.40
CA TYR A 323 -27.24 20.84 -1.24
C TYR A 323 -27.67 19.55 -1.96
N GLU A 324 -27.23 19.39 -3.20
CA GLU A 324 -27.71 18.36 -4.12
C GLU A 324 -26.59 17.75 -4.95
N THR A 325 -26.63 16.42 -5.13
CA THR A 325 -25.73 15.75 -6.08
C THR A 325 -26.14 16.04 -7.53
N LYS A 326 -25.15 16.10 -8.43
CA LYS A 326 -25.32 16.43 -9.84
C LYS A 326 -24.68 15.38 -10.75
N ASP A 327 -25.14 15.35 -11.99
CA ASP A 327 -24.73 14.42 -13.07
C ASP A 327 -24.74 12.92 -12.74
N ARG A 328 -25.42 12.52 -11.66
CA ARG A 328 -25.71 11.13 -11.28
C ARG A 328 -27.10 10.67 -11.75
N PRO A 329 -27.34 9.33 -11.88
CA PRO A 329 -28.66 8.79 -12.21
C PRO A 329 -29.75 9.10 -11.18
N ALA A 330 -29.38 9.23 -9.90
CA ALA A 330 -30.26 9.64 -8.81
C ALA A 330 -29.67 10.84 -8.08
N VAL A 331 -30.53 11.80 -7.71
CA VAL A 331 -30.14 13.00 -6.96
C VAL A 331 -30.37 12.75 -5.47
N TYR A 332 -29.29 12.75 -4.69
CA TYR A 332 -29.38 12.95 -3.25
C TYR A 332 -29.56 14.45 -2.98
N ARG A 333 -30.46 14.80 -2.05
CA ARG A 333 -30.67 16.16 -1.58
C ARG A 333 -30.55 16.18 -0.05
N GLY A 334 -29.53 16.86 0.43
CA GLY A 334 -29.31 17.14 1.84
C GLY A 334 -29.72 18.56 2.20
N TYR A 335 -29.84 18.80 3.51
CA TYR A 335 -30.16 20.10 4.07
C TYR A 335 -29.32 20.35 5.32
N GLY A 336 -29.08 21.63 5.63
CA GLY A 336 -28.37 22.08 6.82
C GLY A 336 -28.94 23.41 7.33
N VAL A 337 -28.28 24.01 8.32
CA VAL A 337 -28.67 25.29 8.91
C VAL A 337 -27.47 26.24 8.97
N LEU A 338 -27.61 27.45 8.45
CA LEU A 338 -26.74 28.58 8.78
C LEU A 338 -27.38 29.30 9.98
N ARG A 339 -26.70 29.29 11.13
CA ARG A 339 -27.24 29.74 12.42
C ARG A 339 -26.51 30.97 12.94
N TYR A 340 -27.29 31.97 13.35
CA TYR A 340 -26.87 33.28 13.87
C TYR A 340 -27.09 33.41 15.39
N SER A 341 -26.97 32.31 16.15
CA SER A 341 -27.31 32.28 17.58
C SER A 341 -26.70 31.10 18.32
N ASP A 342 -26.26 31.32 19.56
CA ASP A 342 -25.87 30.27 20.51
C ASP A 342 -27.01 29.27 20.83
N ALA A 343 -28.27 29.71 20.72
CA ALA A 343 -29.44 28.87 21.00
C ALA A 343 -29.55 27.69 20.03
N ALA A 344 -30.03 26.54 20.49
CA ALA A 344 -30.20 25.37 19.63
C ALA A 344 -31.06 25.70 18.38
N PRO A 345 -30.72 25.16 17.19
CA PRO A 345 -31.41 25.51 15.95
C PRO A 345 -32.90 25.18 16.03
N SER A 346 -33.71 26.15 15.62
CA SER A 346 -35.16 26.04 15.42
C SER A 346 -35.51 25.17 14.20
N ILE A 347 -34.64 25.14 13.19
CA ILE A 347 -34.76 24.25 12.03
C ILE A 347 -34.11 22.91 12.36
N THR A 348 -34.92 21.92 12.78
CA THR A 348 -34.44 20.58 13.15
C THR A 348 -34.76 19.48 12.14
N GLU A 349 -35.63 19.74 11.17
CA GLU A 349 -36.10 18.76 10.17
C GLU A 349 -35.92 19.29 8.73
N ALA A 350 -35.72 18.37 7.79
CA ALA A 350 -35.66 18.68 6.37
C ALA A 350 -37.04 19.12 5.83
N PRO A 351 -37.16 20.16 4.98
CA PRO A 351 -38.43 20.56 4.41
C PRO A 351 -38.96 19.52 3.42
N THR A 352 -40.29 19.42 3.34
CA THR A 352 -40.98 18.52 2.40
C THR A 352 -40.87 18.96 0.94
N THR A 353 -40.62 20.25 0.71
CA THR A 353 -40.43 20.85 -0.62
C THR A 353 -39.10 21.62 -0.62
N PRO A 354 -38.19 21.40 -1.58
CA PRO A 354 -36.94 22.15 -1.66
C PRO A 354 -37.20 23.65 -1.89
N PRO A 355 -36.69 24.57 -1.05
CA PRO A 355 -36.90 26.00 -1.25
C PRO A 355 -36.03 26.61 -2.36
N LEU A 356 -34.90 26.00 -2.71
CA LEU A 356 -33.99 26.49 -3.75
C LEU A 356 -34.05 25.61 -5.01
N ASN A 357 -33.88 26.24 -6.18
CA ASN A 357 -33.89 25.55 -7.47
C ASN A 357 -32.48 25.47 -8.08
N LEU A 358 -31.72 24.45 -7.67
CA LEU A 358 -30.35 24.20 -8.13
C LEU A 358 -30.33 23.48 -9.49
N THR A 359 -30.78 24.16 -10.55
CA THR A 359 -30.82 23.61 -11.93
C THR A 359 -29.74 24.18 -12.85
N ASN A 360 -28.71 24.82 -12.27
CA ASN A 360 -27.60 25.40 -13.02
C ASN A 360 -26.80 24.32 -13.76
N PRO A 361 -26.43 24.53 -15.05
CA PRO A 361 -25.55 23.62 -15.76
C PRO A 361 -24.22 23.44 -15.03
N THR A 362 -23.79 22.19 -14.88
CA THR A 362 -22.57 21.80 -14.16
C THR A 362 -21.30 22.18 -14.91
N TYR A 363 -21.35 22.06 -16.24
CA TYR A 363 -20.22 22.23 -17.18
C TYR A 363 -19.90 23.67 -17.57
N THR A 364 -20.54 24.67 -16.94
CA THR A 364 -20.25 26.10 -17.18
C THR A 364 -19.74 26.83 -15.93
N TRP A 365 -19.63 26.14 -14.80
CA TRP A 365 -19.30 26.75 -13.52
C TRP A 365 -17.79 27.04 -13.43
N LEU A 366 -17.44 28.32 -13.28
CA LEU A 366 -16.08 28.89 -13.21
C LEU A 366 -15.17 28.66 -14.42
N GLU A 367 -15.71 28.24 -15.57
CA GLU A 367 -14.96 28.10 -16.81
C GLU A 367 -14.50 29.47 -17.35
N TYR A 368 -13.19 29.63 -17.58
CA TYR A 368 -12.57 30.90 -18.03
C TYR A 368 -12.84 32.08 -17.08
N THR A 369 -12.94 31.80 -15.77
CA THR A 369 -13.31 32.79 -14.73
C THR A 369 -12.21 33.04 -13.70
N LEU A 370 -11.46 32.01 -13.30
CA LEU A 370 -10.53 32.09 -12.18
C LEU A 370 -9.12 32.51 -12.63
N GLU A 371 -8.88 33.81 -12.61
CA GLU A 371 -7.55 34.39 -12.81
C GLU A 371 -6.76 34.47 -11.49
N PRO A 372 -5.43 34.27 -11.49
CA PRO A 372 -4.61 34.29 -10.30
C PRO A 372 -4.43 35.71 -9.74
N LEU A 373 -4.37 35.84 -8.41
CA LEU A 373 -4.15 37.13 -7.73
C LEU A 373 -2.77 37.74 -8.04
N ARG A 374 -1.79 36.90 -8.37
CA ARG A 374 -0.39 37.28 -8.68
C ARG A 374 0.03 36.60 -9.99
N PRO A 375 0.97 37.16 -10.77
CA PRO A 375 1.51 36.49 -11.95
C PRO A 375 2.05 35.10 -11.60
N ASN A 376 1.64 34.07 -12.36
CA ASN A 376 1.84 32.65 -12.03
C ASN A 376 2.56 31.86 -13.14
N ASN A 377 3.35 32.51 -14.00
CA ASN A 377 4.18 31.86 -15.04
C ASN A 377 3.45 30.96 -16.07
N PHE A 378 2.17 31.25 -16.37
CA PHE A 378 1.38 30.49 -17.34
C PHE A 378 2.05 30.36 -18.73
N PRO A 379 2.29 29.12 -19.24
CA PRO A 379 2.94 28.88 -20.52
C PRO A 379 2.08 29.19 -21.75
N THR A 380 2.70 29.81 -22.75
CA THR A 380 2.08 30.03 -24.07
C THR A 380 2.06 28.77 -24.93
N ALA A 381 1.31 28.78 -26.03
CA ALA A 381 1.29 27.67 -26.99
C ALA A 381 2.65 27.40 -27.66
N GLU A 382 3.50 28.43 -27.79
CA GLU A 382 4.85 28.33 -28.35
C GLU A 382 5.84 27.65 -27.39
N GLU A 383 5.58 27.66 -26.09
CA GLU A 383 6.39 26.97 -25.08
C GLU A 383 6.11 25.47 -25.01
N VAL A 384 4.95 25.00 -25.50
CA VAL A 384 4.53 23.58 -25.43
C VAL A 384 5.53 22.69 -26.17
N THR A 385 6.25 21.86 -25.41
CA THR A 385 7.25 20.93 -25.94
C THR A 385 6.62 19.64 -26.45
N ARG A 386 5.52 19.19 -25.83
CA ARG A 386 4.83 17.95 -26.18
C ARG A 386 3.34 18.03 -25.88
N ARG A 387 2.50 17.72 -26.88
CA ARG A 387 1.05 17.55 -26.70
C ARG A 387 0.72 16.07 -26.55
N ILE A 388 -0.03 15.72 -25.50
CA ILE A 388 -0.45 14.35 -25.18
C ILE A 388 -1.98 14.30 -25.22
N THR A 389 -2.55 13.38 -25.97
CA THR A 389 -4.01 13.20 -26.06
C THR A 389 -4.39 11.92 -25.34
N ILE A 390 -5.28 12.02 -24.35
CA ILE A 390 -5.71 10.91 -23.50
C ILE A 390 -7.22 10.71 -23.66
N TYR A 391 -7.61 9.59 -24.27
CA TYR A 391 -8.99 9.14 -24.34
C TYR A 391 -9.35 8.34 -23.10
N ASP A 392 -10.24 8.87 -22.29
CA ASP A 392 -10.85 8.15 -21.19
C ASP A 392 -11.96 7.21 -21.70
N ARG A 393 -11.91 5.94 -21.33
CA ARG A 393 -12.74 4.87 -21.89
C ARG A 393 -13.16 3.84 -20.85
N GLN A 394 -14.48 3.70 -20.67
CA GLN A 394 -15.04 2.53 -19.98
C GLN A 394 -15.15 1.36 -20.96
N VAL A 395 -14.50 0.24 -20.65
CA VAL A 395 -14.34 -0.92 -21.54
C VAL A 395 -14.97 -2.17 -20.93
N PRO A 396 -15.82 -2.92 -21.67
CA PRO A 396 -16.27 -4.25 -21.25
C PRO A 396 -15.15 -5.28 -21.43
N THR A 397 -14.89 -6.05 -20.39
CA THR A 397 -14.02 -7.24 -20.39
C THR A 397 -14.82 -8.42 -19.83
N GLU A 398 -14.21 -9.30 -19.03
CA GLU A 398 -14.97 -10.20 -18.14
C GLU A 398 -15.62 -9.44 -16.96
N SER A 399 -15.16 -8.22 -16.69
CA SER A 399 -15.77 -7.23 -15.80
C SER A 399 -15.96 -5.90 -16.56
N ILE A 400 -16.02 -4.76 -15.86
CA ILE A 400 -15.97 -3.42 -16.46
C ILE A 400 -14.77 -2.68 -15.90
N ILE A 401 -13.93 -2.15 -16.78
CA ILE A 401 -12.73 -1.40 -16.42
C ILE A 401 -12.77 0.01 -17.02
N TRP A 402 -11.93 0.90 -16.50
CA TRP A 402 -11.56 2.15 -17.16
C TRP A 402 -10.14 2.03 -17.73
N GLN A 403 -9.88 2.77 -18.81
CA GLN A 403 -8.58 2.85 -19.47
C GLN A 403 -8.31 4.27 -19.92
N LEU A 404 -7.05 4.69 -19.79
CA LEU A 404 -6.53 5.95 -20.31
C LEU A 404 -5.72 5.62 -21.59
N ASN A 405 -6.26 6.00 -22.75
CA ASN A 405 -5.88 5.49 -24.07
C ASN A 405 -6.00 3.96 -24.21
N SER A 406 -4.94 3.24 -23.86
CA SER A 406 -4.86 1.78 -23.79
C SER A 406 -4.02 1.32 -22.59
N SER A 407 -3.64 2.26 -21.73
CA SER A 407 -3.10 2.00 -20.40
C SER A 407 -4.27 1.64 -19.48
N GLN A 408 -4.13 0.55 -18.75
CA GLN A 408 -4.98 0.16 -17.63
C GLN A 408 -4.08 0.10 -16.41
N TRP A 409 -4.47 0.79 -15.34
CA TRP A 409 -3.71 0.81 -14.10
C TRP A 409 -4.65 0.82 -12.90
N ASN A 410 -4.58 -0.25 -12.10
CA ASN A 410 -5.26 -0.46 -10.82
C ASN A 410 -4.47 -1.48 -9.98
N ASP A 411 -4.83 -1.67 -8.72
CA ASP A 411 -4.17 -2.57 -7.77
C ASP A 411 -3.97 -4.01 -8.32
N SER A 412 -4.94 -4.55 -9.07
CA SER A 412 -4.83 -5.89 -9.68
C SER A 412 -3.92 -5.98 -10.90
N THR A 413 -3.70 -4.87 -11.61
CA THR A 413 -2.67 -4.78 -12.67
C THR A 413 -1.31 -4.40 -12.09
N GLN A 414 -1.26 -3.67 -10.99
CA GLN A 414 -0.03 -3.36 -10.23
C GLN A 414 0.76 -4.64 -9.91
N GLU A 415 0.10 -5.67 -9.34
CA GLU A 415 0.73 -6.98 -9.06
C GLU A 415 1.37 -7.65 -10.30
N ALA A 416 0.83 -7.39 -11.50
CA ALA A 416 1.29 -7.98 -12.76
C ALA A 416 2.29 -7.12 -13.55
N VAL A 417 2.46 -5.84 -13.18
CA VAL A 417 3.09 -4.80 -14.02
C VAL A 417 4.20 -4.04 -13.30
N GLN A 418 4.12 -3.87 -11.98
CA GLN A 418 5.18 -3.16 -11.26
C GLN A 418 6.52 -3.91 -11.39
N PRO A 419 7.64 -3.18 -11.26
CA PRO A 419 8.97 -3.77 -11.18
C PRO A 419 9.01 -4.94 -10.20
N ALA A 420 9.76 -5.98 -10.57
CA ALA A 420 9.62 -7.35 -10.10
C ALA A 420 9.13 -7.48 -8.64
N ARG A 421 7.99 -8.16 -8.47
CA ARG A 421 7.32 -8.45 -7.18
C ARG A 421 6.48 -7.30 -6.56
N GLY A 422 5.93 -6.40 -7.38
CA GLY A 422 4.99 -5.38 -6.90
C GLY A 422 5.67 -4.22 -6.16
N THR A 423 6.89 -3.87 -6.58
CA THR A 423 7.68 -2.81 -5.95
C THR A 423 7.20 -1.42 -6.40
N PRO A 424 6.91 -0.48 -5.47
CA PRO A 424 6.57 0.90 -5.81
C PRO A 424 7.64 1.55 -6.70
N TYR A 425 7.21 2.24 -7.76
CA TYR A 425 8.11 2.78 -8.79
C TYR A 425 9.18 3.72 -8.24
N LEU A 426 8.88 4.54 -7.21
CA LEU A 426 9.89 5.41 -6.60
C LEU A 426 11.02 4.60 -5.94
N ILE A 427 10.66 3.53 -5.23
CA ILE A 427 11.61 2.63 -4.56
C ILE A 427 12.48 1.91 -5.60
N ASP A 428 11.86 1.39 -6.65
CA ASP A 428 12.57 0.74 -7.75
C ASP A 428 13.57 1.67 -8.46
N ILE A 429 13.24 2.97 -8.58
CA ILE A 429 14.17 4.01 -9.07
C ILE A 429 15.30 4.26 -8.06
N TYR A 430 15.01 4.34 -6.76
CA TYR A 430 16.06 4.45 -5.74
C TYR A 430 17.01 3.24 -5.77
N GLU A 431 16.51 2.02 -5.89
CA GLU A 431 17.30 0.78 -5.92
C GLU A 431 18.10 0.58 -7.23
N ARG A 432 17.45 0.72 -8.40
CA ARG A 432 18.05 0.37 -9.71
C ARG A 432 18.52 1.58 -10.52
N GLY A 433 18.26 2.79 -10.05
CA GLY A 433 18.67 4.03 -10.73
C GLY A 433 18.13 4.11 -12.16
N GLN A 434 19.00 4.51 -13.10
CA GLN A 434 18.62 4.71 -14.49
C GLN A 434 18.03 3.46 -15.19
N ALA A 435 18.28 2.25 -14.66
CA ALA A 435 17.71 1.02 -15.20
C ALA A 435 16.21 0.82 -14.85
N ALA A 436 15.65 1.63 -13.94
CA ALA A 436 14.23 1.69 -13.62
C ALA A 436 13.48 2.81 -14.37
N ILE A 437 14.20 3.79 -14.91
CA ILE A 437 13.57 4.89 -15.64
C ILE A 437 12.90 4.37 -16.92
N PRO A 438 11.60 4.68 -17.14
CA PRO A 438 10.83 4.22 -18.30
C PRO A 438 11.32 4.82 -19.62
N SER A 439 11.03 4.14 -20.74
CA SER A 439 11.48 4.57 -22.07
C SER A 439 10.63 5.71 -22.60
N TYR A 440 11.25 6.88 -22.70
CA TYR A 440 10.67 8.06 -23.30
C TYR A 440 10.34 7.85 -24.80
N GLU A 441 11.19 7.12 -25.53
CA GLU A 441 10.99 6.79 -26.94
C GLU A 441 9.76 5.88 -27.11
N ALA A 442 9.66 4.81 -26.33
CA ALA A 442 8.48 3.93 -26.35
C ALA A 442 7.19 4.70 -26.03
N ALA A 443 7.27 5.65 -25.09
CA ALA A 443 6.14 6.51 -24.76
C ALA A 443 5.72 7.45 -25.91
N GLN A 444 6.67 8.01 -26.66
CA GLN A 444 6.35 8.79 -27.85
C GLN A 444 5.68 7.95 -28.95
N GLU A 445 6.11 6.70 -29.13
CA GLU A 445 5.52 5.77 -30.11
C GLU A 445 4.10 5.30 -29.72
N ASN A 446 3.77 5.30 -28.42
CA ASN A 446 2.52 4.75 -27.88
C ASN A 446 1.53 5.82 -27.36
N GLY A 447 1.70 7.09 -27.75
CA GLY A 447 0.74 8.16 -27.46
C GLY A 447 0.86 8.78 -26.06
N GLY A 448 2.04 8.71 -25.45
CA GLY A 448 2.39 9.37 -24.20
C GLY A 448 2.89 8.44 -23.08
N TRP A 449 2.69 7.13 -23.21
CA TRP A 449 2.95 6.14 -22.15
C TRP A 449 3.80 4.97 -22.65
N ASP A 450 4.74 4.50 -21.83
CA ASP A 450 5.58 3.34 -22.10
C ASP A 450 4.83 2.04 -21.78
N PRO A 451 4.49 1.18 -22.76
CA PRO A 451 3.74 -0.06 -22.50
C PRO A 451 4.53 -1.14 -21.76
N LYS A 452 5.85 -0.96 -21.56
CA LYS A 452 6.68 -1.91 -20.81
C LYS A 452 6.62 -1.62 -19.30
N SER A 453 6.63 -0.35 -18.91
CA SER A 453 6.56 0.09 -17.51
C SER A 453 5.15 0.46 -17.05
N TYR A 454 4.23 0.70 -18.00
CA TYR A 454 2.89 1.25 -17.80
C TYR A 454 2.91 2.66 -17.16
N THR A 455 3.95 3.44 -17.45
CA THR A 455 4.11 4.80 -16.95
C THR A 455 4.12 5.84 -18.07
N TRP A 456 3.91 7.10 -17.72
CA TRP A 456 3.91 8.25 -18.60
C TRP A 456 5.18 9.09 -18.32
N PRO A 457 6.30 8.83 -19.02
CA PRO A 457 7.54 9.57 -18.80
C PRO A 457 7.44 11.02 -19.27
N ALA A 458 8.02 11.92 -18.49
CA ALA A 458 8.29 13.31 -18.87
C ALA A 458 9.67 13.76 -18.40
N ARG A 459 10.28 14.71 -19.12
CA ARG A 459 11.61 15.24 -18.80
C ARG A 459 11.46 16.58 -18.09
N ILE A 460 12.32 16.85 -17.10
CA ILE A 460 12.40 18.16 -16.46
C ILE A 460 12.64 19.24 -17.53
N GLY A 461 11.87 20.34 -17.45
CA GLY A 461 11.87 21.43 -18.42
C GLY A 461 10.93 21.23 -19.62
N GLU A 462 10.18 20.13 -19.70
CA GLU A 462 9.06 20.03 -20.64
C GLU A 462 7.89 20.94 -20.24
N VAL A 463 7.16 21.42 -21.26
CA VAL A 463 5.82 21.98 -21.10
C VAL A 463 4.86 21.05 -21.82
N LEU A 464 4.12 20.27 -21.05
CA LEU A 464 3.15 19.32 -21.57
C LEU A 464 1.81 20.02 -21.79
N GLU A 465 1.19 19.81 -22.94
CA GLU A 465 -0.24 20.12 -23.15
C GLU A 465 -1.04 18.82 -23.19
N ILE A 466 -1.81 18.56 -22.13
CA ILE A 466 -2.53 17.29 -21.93
C ILE A 466 -4.00 17.49 -22.28
N ILE A 467 -4.50 16.76 -23.26
CA ILE A 467 -5.86 16.85 -23.78
C ILE A 467 -6.64 15.61 -23.35
N TRP A 468 -7.46 15.75 -22.32
CA TRP A 468 -8.37 14.72 -21.84
C TRP A 468 -9.64 14.70 -22.68
N TYR A 469 -10.03 13.50 -23.12
CA TYR A 469 -11.26 13.27 -23.90
C TYR A 469 -12.20 12.31 -23.20
N ASN A 470 -13.41 12.79 -22.93
CA ASN A 470 -14.54 12.01 -22.48
C ASN A 470 -15.16 11.26 -23.66
N THR A 471 -15.42 9.96 -23.51
CA THR A 471 -15.99 9.12 -24.57
C THR A 471 -17.24 8.36 -24.09
N GLY A 472 -18.16 8.09 -25.01
CA GLY A 472 -19.30 7.22 -24.70
C GLY A 472 -18.84 5.81 -24.31
N SER A 473 -19.19 5.36 -23.10
CA SER A 473 -18.87 4.01 -22.58
C SER A 473 -19.06 2.91 -23.64
N LEU A 474 -18.05 2.07 -23.84
CA LEU A 474 -18.14 0.94 -24.77
C LEU A 474 -19.12 -0.14 -24.26
N VAL A 475 -19.50 -0.10 -22.98
CA VAL A 475 -20.49 -0.99 -22.37
C VAL A 475 -21.91 -0.59 -22.81
N HIS A 476 -22.31 0.68 -22.65
CA HIS A 476 -23.71 1.10 -22.83
C HIS A 476 -23.91 2.49 -23.50
N GLY A 477 -22.84 3.18 -23.89
CA GLY A 477 -22.87 4.51 -24.52
C GLY A 477 -23.20 5.66 -23.56
N GLY A 478 -23.24 5.40 -22.25
CA GLY A 478 -23.37 6.46 -21.24
C GLY A 478 -22.10 7.31 -21.18
N VAL A 479 -22.25 8.52 -20.67
CA VAL A 479 -21.15 9.48 -20.46
C VAL A 479 -21.28 9.95 -19.01
N ASP A 480 -20.19 9.90 -18.27
CA ASP A 480 -20.11 10.38 -16.88
C ASP A 480 -19.21 11.62 -16.83
N TYR A 481 -19.17 12.32 -15.70
CA TYR A 481 -18.20 13.38 -15.47
C TYR A 481 -17.03 12.83 -14.63
N HIS A 482 -15.84 13.40 -14.81
CA HIS A 482 -14.61 12.85 -14.22
C HIS A 482 -13.77 13.99 -13.62
N PRO A 483 -13.79 14.23 -12.30
CA PRO A 483 -12.78 15.06 -11.67
C PRO A 483 -11.43 14.36 -11.85
N PHE A 484 -10.52 14.97 -12.60
CA PHE A 484 -9.16 14.47 -12.73
C PHE A 484 -8.25 15.24 -11.78
N HIS A 485 -7.50 14.50 -10.97
CA HIS A 485 -6.53 14.99 -10.02
C HIS A 485 -5.10 14.64 -10.48
N ALA A 486 -4.15 15.54 -10.27
CA ALA A 486 -2.72 15.29 -10.44
C ALA A 486 -1.96 15.49 -9.11
N HIS A 487 -1.22 14.46 -8.70
CA HIS A 487 -0.19 14.56 -7.67
C HIS A 487 1.02 15.35 -8.22
N GLY A 488 1.86 15.87 -7.33
CA GLY A 488 3.04 16.63 -7.73
C GLY A 488 2.72 18.07 -8.14
N GLY A 489 3.47 18.60 -9.11
CA GLY A 489 3.28 19.96 -9.62
C GLY A 489 1.89 20.20 -10.20
N HIS A 490 1.30 21.36 -9.86
CA HIS A 490 -0.01 21.79 -10.35
C HIS A 490 0.00 22.12 -11.85
N TYR A 491 -1.17 22.05 -12.48
CA TYR A 491 -1.35 22.39 -13.90
C TYR A 491 -2.24 23.62 -14.09
N TYR A 492 -2.08 24.26 -15.25
CA TYR A 492 -2.95 25.33 -15.71
C TYR A 492 -4.12 24.72 -16.49
N ASP A 493 -5.34 24.91 -16.00
CA ASP A 493 -6.54 24.50 -16.74
C ASP A 493 -6.82 25.49 -17.87
N ILE A 494 -6.39 25.14 -19.07
CA ILE A 494 -6.62 25.95 -20.27
C ILE A 494 -8.02 25.76 -20.86
N GLY A 495 -8.91 25.08 -20.14
CA GLY A 495 -10.36 25.11 -20.33
C GLY A 495 -10.97 23.79 -20.80
N SER A 496 -12.29 23.82 -20.98
CA SER A 496 -13.08 22.68 -21.48
C SER A 496 -13.93 23.03 -22.70
N GLY A 497 -14.50 22.00 -23.34
CA GLY A 497 -15.47 22.14 -24.41
C GLY A 497 -16.15 20.84 -24.86
N ASN A 498 -17.23 21.00 -25.61
CA ASN A 498 -17.94 19.91 -26.29
C ASN A 498 -17.43 19.75 -27.73
N GLY A 499 -17.45 18.53 -28.25
CA GLY A 499 -16.87 18.14 -29.54
C GLY A 499 -15.39 17.76 -29.43
N SER A 500 -14.59 18.24 -30.39
CA SER A 500 -13.15 18.04 -30.43
C SER A 500 -12.41 19.28 -29.93
N TYR A 501 -11.25 19.08 -29.33
CA TYR A 501 -10.31 20.16 -29.00
C TYR A 501 -9.74 20.78 -30.28
N ASP A 502 -9.80 22.10 -30.37
CA ASP A 502 -9.15 22.91 -31.40
C ASP A 502 -8.20 23.88 -30.68
N PRO A 503 -6.88 23.71 -30.79
CA PRO A 503 -5.92 24.55 -30.08
C PRO A 503 -5.95 26.01 -30.56
N ILE A 504 -6.25 26.28 -31.82
CA ILE A 504 -6.30 27.66 -32.35
C ILE A 504 -7.52 28.38 -31.77
N ALA A 505 -8.67 27.70 -31.78
CA ALA A 505 -9.89 28.24 -31.17
C ALA A 505 -9.79 28.35 -29.64
N ASN A 506 -8.92 27.56 -28.99
CA ASN A 506 -8.68 27.67 -27.56
C ASN A 506 -7.76 28.84 -27.21
N GLU A 507 -6.62 29.01 -27.91
CA GLU A 507 -5.74 30.17 -27.70
C GLU A 507 -6.48 31.50 -27.88
N GLU A 508 -7.44 31.58 -28.81
CA GLU A 508 -8.29 32.77 -28.98
C GLU A 508 -9.05 33.16 -27.69
N LYS A 509 -9.48 32.18 -26.89
CA LYS A 509 -10.12 32.44 -25.58
C LYS A 509 -9.11 32.87 -24.53
N LEU A 510 -7.92 32.26 -24.53
CA LEU A 510 -6.85 32.51 -23.55
C LEU A 510 -6.18 33.89 -23.73
N LYS A 511 -6.34 34.55 -24.89
CA LYS A 511 -5.77 35.90 -25.16
C LYS A 511 -6.02 36.95 -24.08
N ASN A 512 -7.13 36.86 -23.34
CA ASN A 512 -7.51 37.79 -22.29
C ASN A 512 -7.88 37.07 -20.98
N TYR A 513 -7.36 35.85 -20.76
CA TYR A 513 -7.62 35.05 -19.56
C TYR A 513 -6.36 34.30 -19.17
N ASN A 514 -5.85 34.59 -17.97
CA ASN A 514 -4.75 33.83 -17.40
C ASN A 514 -5.27 32.79 -16.39
N PRO A 515 -5.20 31.47 -16.65
CA PRO A 515 -5.71 30.47 -15.72
C PRO A 515 -4.90 30.43 -14.42
N VAL A 516 -5.60 30.30 -13.29
CA VAL A 516 -4.98 29.89 -12.01
C VAL A 516 -4.43 28.45 -12.11
N LEU A 517 -3.38 28.15 -11.34
CA LEU A 517 -2.92 26.78 -11.14
C LEU A 517 -3.96 25.97 -10.36
N ARG A 518 -4.10 24.69 -10.70
CA ARG A 518 -5.05 23.74 -10.11
C ARG A 518 -4.41 22.37 -10.00
N ASP A 519 -4.88 21.57 -9.05
CA ASP A 519 -4.61 20.13 -9.04
C ASP A 519 -5.83 19.29 -9.40
N THR A 520 -7.07 19.81 -9.30
CA THR A 520 -8.28 19.03 -9.60
C THR A 520 -9.32 19.79 -10.44
N THR A 521 -9.65 19.26 -11.61
CA THR A 521 -10.61 19.86 -12.56
C THR A 521 -11.46 18.81 -13.28
N ASN A 522 -12.73 19.15 -13.56
CA ASN A 522 -13.74 18.21 -14.07
C ASN A 522 -13.69 18.03 -15.59
N LEU A 523 -13.35 16.85 -16.09
CA LEU A 523 -13.71 16.46 -17.46
C LEU A 523 -15.24 16.22 -17.53
N TYR A 524 -15.99 17.20 -18.06
CA TYR A 524 -17.45 17.21 -17.98
C TYR A 524 -18.17 16.25 -18.94
N ALA A 525 -19.42 15.92 -18.59
CA ALA A 525 -20.41 15.29 -19.46
C ALA A 525 -21.36 16.34 -20.08
N TYR A 526 -21.22 16.65 -21.37
CA TYR A 526 -22.15 17.56 -22.08
C TYR A 526 -23.44 16.87 -22.56
N THR A 527 -23.54 15.55 -22.40
CA THR A 527 -24.74 14.73 -22.63
C THR A 527 -24.72 13.54 -21.68
N LYS A 528 -25.88 12.96 -21.36
CA LYS A 528 -25.97 11.72 -20.56
C LYS A 528 -25.68 10.45 -21.37
N LYS A 529 -25.77 10.53 -22.69
CA LYS A 529 -25.60 9.38 -23.60
C LYS A 529 -25.16 9.80 -24.99
N THR A 530 -24.35 8.97 -25.63
CA THR A 530 -23.85 9.12 -27.00
C THR A 530 -23.61 7.72 -27.62
N ASP A 531 -23.04 7.68 -28.82
CA ASP A 531 -22.63 6.43 -29.46
C ASP A 531 -21.44 5.79 -28.73
N LYS A 532 -21.36 4.46 -28.71
CA LYS A 532 -20.25 3.73 -28.05
C LYS A 532 -18.89 4.16 -28.65
N GLY A 533 -17.95 4.55 -27.80
CA GLY A 533 -16.60 4.99 -28.16
C GLY A 533 -16.52 6.37 -28.78
N ARG A 534 -17.64 7.11 -28.89
CA ARG A 534 -17.65 8.44 -29.51
C ARG A 534 -17.08 9.48 -28.56
N THR A 535 -15.98 10.11 -28.99
CA THR A 535 -15.41 11.33 -28.39
C THR A 535 -16.43 12.46 -28.37
N LEU A 536 -16.59 13.14 -27.23
CA LEU A 536 -17.57 14.20 -27.09
C LEU A 536 -17.20 15.33 -26.12
N GLY A 537 -16.64 15.06 -24.95
CA GLY A 537 -16.19 16.13 -24.04
C GLY A 537 -14.66 16.24 -24.07
N TRP A 538 -14.11 17.45 -23.92
CA TRP A 538 -12.68 17.64 -23.70
C TRP A 538 -12.39 18.62 -22.56
N ARG A 539 -11.25 18.40 -21.92
CA ARG A 539 -10.60 19.33 -20.98
C ARG A 539 -9.10 19.33 -21.27
N ALA A 540 -8.49 20.50 -21.33
CA ALA A 540 -7.10 20.67 -21.74
C ALA A 540 -6.31 21.36 -20.63
N TRP A 541 -5.11 20.85 -20.35
CA TRP A 541 -4.20 21.37 -19.34
C TRP A 541 -2.85 21.75 -19.96
N ARG A 542 -2.15 22.72 -19.36
CA ARG A 542 -0.70 22.86 -19.50
C ARG A 542 -0.01 22.54 -18.19
N LEU A 543 1.07 21.78 -18.23
CA LEU A 543 1.89 21.44 -17.05
C LEU A 543 3.35 21.75 -17.37
N ARG A 544 4.01 22.56 -16.53
CA ARG A 544 5.48 22.69 -16.55
C ARG A 544 6.05 21.55 -15.71
N VAL A 545 6.95 20.77 -16.29
CA VAL A 545 7.57 19.62 -15.62
C VAL A 545 8.80 20.13 -14.87
N GLU A 546 8.57 20.64 -13.67
CA GLU A 546 9.59 21.27 -12.81
C GLU A 546 9.99 20.36 -11.64
N ASP A 547 9.04 19.60 -11.08
CA ASP A 547 9.25 18.69 -9.95
C ASP A 547 9.58 17.25 -10.40
N ALA A 548 10.79 16.80 -10.09
CA ALA A 548 11.21 15.42 -10.37
C ALA A 548 10.56 14.46 -9.38
N GLY A 549 10.03 13.33 -9.87
CA GLY A 549 9.38 12.35 -9.00
C GLY A 549 8.55 11.31 -9.72
N VAL A 550 7.78 10.56 -8.94
CA VAL A 550 6.78 9.60 -9.43
C VAL A 550 5.42 10.02 -8.90
N TRP A 551 4.51 10.39 -9.80
CA TRP A 551 3.28 11.07 -9.47
C TRP A 551 2.08 10.33 -10.07
N MET A 552 0.97 10.22 -9.33
CA MET A 552 -0.27 9.68 -9.88
C MET A 552 -1.10 10.79 -10.53
N ILE A 553 -1.69 10.51 -11.68
CA ILE A 553 -2.76 11.34 -12.27
C ILE A 553 -3.95 10.42 -12.52
N HIS A 554 -5.09 10.71 -11.91
CA HIS A 554 -6.22 9.79 -11.88
C HIS A 554 -7.57 10.50 -11.77
N CYS A 555 -8.65 9.76 -12.04
CA CYS A 555 -9.97 10.21 -11.65
C CYS A 555 -10.14 10.15 -10.14
N HIS A 556 -10.66 11.22 -9.55
CA HIS A 556 -10.94 11.33 -8.12
C HIS A 556 -12.33 10.78 -7.72
N ILE A 557 -13.01 10.07 -8.63
CA ILE A 557 -14.12 9.17 -8.28
C ILE A 557 -13.52 7.82 -7.89
N LEU A 558 -13.64 7.43 -6.62
CA LEU A 558 -12.98 6.23 -6.06
C LEU A 558 -13.39 4.94 -6.80
N GLN A 559 -14.65 4.84 -7.24
CA GLN A 559 -15.08 3.69 -8.03
C GLN A 559 -14.34 3.61 -9.39
N HIS A 560 -14.13 4.75 -10.04
CA HIS A 560 -13.41 4.81 -11.32
C HIS A 560 -11.92 4.52 -11.11
N MET A 561 -11.35 5.01 -10.02
CA MET A 561 -10.00 4.73 -9.55
C MET A 561 -9.77 3.21 -9.42
N VAL A 562 -10.54 2.51 -8.58
CA VAL A 562 -10.49 1.04 -8.39
C VAL A 562 -10.68 0.27 -9.71
N MET A 563 -11.55 0.76 -10.58
CA MET A 563 -11.82 0.16 -11.89
C MET A 563 -10.73 0.41 -12.95
N GLY A 564 -9.68 1.20 -12.67
CA GLY A 564 -8.53 1.38 -13.55
C GLY A 564 -8.32 2.78 -14.15
N MET A 565 -9.05 3.79 -13.70
CA MET A 565 -8.98 5.16 -14.24
C MET A 565 -7.82 5.98 -13.65
N GLN A 566 -6.61 5.42 -13.71
CA GLN A 566 -5.40 5.95 -13.09
C GLN A 566 -4.22 5.90 -14.07
N SER A 567 -3.21 6.71 -13.82
CA SER A 567 -1.93 6.70 -14.53
C SER A 567 -0.79 7.08 -13.61
N VAL A 568 0.39 6.53 -13.88
CA VAL A 568 1.63 6.82 -13.14
C VAL A 568 2.56 7.59 -14.05
N TRP A 569 3.01 8.76 -13.61
CA TRP A 569 3.90 9.65 -14.34
C TRP A 569 5.27 9.62 -13.68
N VAL A 570 6.32 9.49 -14.49
CA VAL A 570 7.71 9.54 -14.02
C VAL A 570 8.34 10.78 -14.62
N MET A 571 8.64 11.76 -13.78
CA MET A 571 9.13 13.08 -14.18
C MET A 571 10.61 13.20 -13.81
N GLY A 572 11.46 13.37 -14.81
CA GLY A 572 12.92 13.43 -14.66
C GLY A 572 13.64 12.09 -14.84
N ASP A 573 14.97 12.15 -14.73
CA ASP A 573 15.85 10.99 -14.72
C ASP A 573 16.18 10.49 -13.29
N ALA A 574 16.98 9.44 -13.17
CA ALA A 574 17.27 8.85 -11.86
C ALA A 574 18.09 9.77 -10.94
N ASP A 575 18.98 10.60 -11.48
CA ASP A 575 19.80 11.52 -10.67
C ASP A 575 18.96 12.71 -10.19
N GLN A 576 17.98 13.14 -11.02
CA GLN A 576 17.00 14.16 -10.67
C GLN A 576 15.97 13.69 -9.64
N ILE A 577 15.55 12.42 -9.67
CA ILE A 577 14.57 11.85 -8.72
C ILE A 577 15.22 11.50 -7.38
N LYS A 578 16.48 11.04 -7.38
CA LYS A 578 17.20 10.58 -6.18
C LYS A 578 17.89 11.72 -5.42
N THR A 579 17.14 12.77 -5.12
CA THR A 579 17.65 13.98 -4.43
C THR A 579 18.11 13.72 -3.00
N VAL A 580 17.55 12.71 -2.31
CA VAL A 580 17.91 12.34 -0.93
C VAL A 580 18.94 11.21 -0.94
N PRO A 581 20.20 11.46 -0.57
CA PRO A 581 21.25 10.44 -0.60
C PRO A 581 21.20 9.52 0.64
N GLU A 582 21.86 8.38 0.55
CA GLU A 582 22.26 7.62 1.73
C GLU A 582 23.17 8.46 2.66
N PRO A 583 23.07 8.30 3.99
CA PRO A 583 22.24 7.35 4.73
C PRO A 583 20.82 7.86 5.05
N TYR A 584 20.40 9.02 4.53
CA TYR A 584 19.13 9.64 4.94
C TYR A 584 17.90 8.91 4.39
N ILE A 585 18.01 8.34 3.19
CA ILE A 585 16.95 7.52 2.59
C ILE A 585 16.91 6.08 3.14
N GLU A 586 17.87 5.68 3.99
CA GLU A 586 18.01 4.32 4.54
C GLU A 586 16.74 3.86 5.26
N GLY A 587 16.09 4.71 6.05
CA GLY A 587 14.87 4.36 6.79
C GLY A 587 13.68 4.03 5.87
N TYR A 588 13.52 4.77 4.78
CA TYR A 588 12.47 4.53 3.77
C TYR A 588 12.72 3.23 2.99
N LEU A 589 13.97 2.94 2.62
CA LEU A 589 14.36 1.68 1.98
C LEU A 589 14.38 0.48 2.96
N ALA A 590 14.60 0.71 4.26
CA ALA A 590 14.51 -0.32 5.29
C ALA A 590 13.05 -0.67 5.62
N PHE A 591 12.16 0.33 5.65
CA PHE A 591 10.71 0.11 5.69
C PHE A 591 10.26 -0.73 4.49
N ALA A 592 10.82 -0.47 3.31
CA ALA A 592 10.63 -1.29 2.12
C ALA A 592 11.15 -2.73 2.29
N TYR A 593 12.26 -2.96 2.98
CA TYR A 593 12.79 -4.30 3.26
C TYR A 593 11.92 -5.09 4.25
N ILE A 594 11.52 -4.48 5.37
CA ILE A 594 10.57 -5.06 6.34
C ILE A 594 9.28 -5.46 5.62
N LYS A 595 8.79 -4.56 4.76
CA LYS A 595 7.65 -4.83 3.89
C LYS A 595 7.94 -5.91 2.87
N ALA A 596 9.09 -5.99 2.20
CA ALA A 596 9.38 -7.04 1.21
C ALA A 596 9.36 -8.46 1.82
N SER A 597 9.74 -8.63 3.09
CA SER A 597 9.51 -9.89 3.85
C SER A 597 8.05 -10.15 4.26
N HIS A 598 7.14 -9.21 4.00
CA HIS A 598 5.70 -9.30 4.31
C HIS A 598 4.81 -9.07 3.07
N PHE A 599 5.37 -8.62 1.95
CA PHE A 599 4.69 -8.24 0.70
C PHE A 599 4.68 -9.34 -0.35
N ASN A 600 4.66 -10.60 0.09
CA ASN A 600 4.09 -11.68 -0.72
C ASN A 600 2.54 -11.58 -0.70
N LEU A 601 2.05 -10.38 -1.05
CA LEU A 601 0.67 -9.93 -1.00
C LEU A 601 0.06 -10.05 -2.39
N SER A 602 -0.46 -11.23 -2.66
CA SER A 602 -1.85 -11.30 -3.11
C SER A 602 -2.73 -11.08 -1.88
N MET A 603 -3.90 -10.44 -2.02
CA MET A 603 -4.93 -10.26 -0.97
C MET A 603 -5.59 -11.60 -0.54
N THR A 604 -4.78 -12.59 -0.17
CA THR A 604 -5.20 -13.93 0.25
C THR A 604 -4.28 -14.55 1.31
N ALA A 605 -2.99 -14.18 1.40
CA ALA A 605 -2.01 -14.94 2.17
C ALA A 605 -2.18 -14.90 3.71
N SER A 606 -2.86 -13.89 4.28
CA SER A 606 -3.09 -13.80 5.74
C SER A 606 -4.13 -14.80 6.27
N SER A 607 -4.91 -15.44 5.41
CA SER A 607 -5.89 -16.48 5.80
C SER A 607 -5.33 -17.91 5.72
N PHE A 608 -4.16 -18.12 5.11
CA PHE A 608 -3.58 -19.45 4.88
C PHE A 608 -2.39 -19.74 5.82
N PRO A 609 -2.39 -20.89 6.51
CA PRO A 609 -1.23 -21.32 7.29
C PRO A 609 0.02 -21.45 6.43
N ARG A 610 1.17 -21.02 6.94
CA ARG A 610 2.45 -21.05 6.23
C ARG A 610 3.06 -22.45 6.14
N LEU A 611 2.97 -23.24 7.20
CA LEU A 611 3.55 -24.59 7.26
C LEU A 611 2.76 -25.50 8.20
N VAL A 612 2.62 -26.77 7.79
CA VAL A 612 2.37 -27.89 8.70
C VAL A 612 3.38 -29.01 8.44
N ALA A 613 3.86 -29.64 9.51
CA ALA A 613 4.78 -30.79 9.44
C ALA A 613 4.06 -32.10 9.77
N LEU A 614 4.26 -33.13 8.96
CA LEU A 614 3.58 -34.42 9.03
C LEU A 614 4.60 -35.58 8.96
N GLY A 615 4.24 -36.71 9.58
CA GLY A 615 5.11 -37.88 9.70
C GLY A 615 4.78 -38.68 10.96
N ASN A 616 5.80 -39.29 11.58
CA ASN A 616 5.68 -40.16 12.77
C ASN A 616 5.32 -39.44 14.10
N GLY A 617 4.64 -38.28 14.04
CA GLY A 617 4.16 -37.53 15.20
C GLY A 617 5.26 -36.91 16.08
N VAL A 618 4.84 -36.50 17.28
CA VAL A 618 5.73 -36.04 18.36
C VAL A 618 6.24 -37.24 19.14
N TRP A 619 7.53 -37.22 19.47
CA TRP A 619 8.18 -38.22 20.32
C TRP A 619 8.52 -37.64 21.69
N LEU A 620 8.44 -38.49 22.71
CA LEU A 620 8.88 -38.22 24.07
C LEU A 620 10.11 -39.08 24.34
N ASP A 621 11.29 -38.51 24.15
CA ASP A 621 12.56 -39.21 24.26
C ASP A 621 13.02 -39.32 25.72
N GLU A 622 13.45 -40.52 26.09
CA GLU A 622 14.27 -40.80 27.26
C GLU A 622 15.74 -40.68 26.87
N ILE A 623 16.46 -39.74 27.47
CA ILE A 623 17.88 -39.53 27.19
C ILE A 623 18.70 -40.13 28.33
N ARG A 624 19.54 -41.13 27.99
CA ARG A 624 20.43 -41.81 28.95
C ARG A 624 21.89 -41.58 28.58
N LYS A 625 22.61 -40.93 29.50
CA LYS A 625 24.07 -40.76 29.47
C LYS A 625 24.73 -41.62 30.54
N GLU A 626 25.91 -42.14 30.25
CA GLU A 626 26.61 -43.07 31.15
C GLU A 626 27.02 -42.39 32.46
N GLY A 627 26.44 -42.83 33.58
CA GLY A 627 26.69 -42.28 34.92
C GLY A 627 25.80 -41.10 35.32
N GLU A 628 24.93 -40.61 34.44
CA GLU A 628 23.96 -39.54 34.72
C GLU A 628 22.55 -40.11 34.98
N GLN A 629 21.67 -39.30 35.59
CA GLN A 629 20.25 -39.67 35.70
C GLN A 629 19.55 -39.52 34.34
N PRO A 630 18.65 -40.44 33.93
CA PRO A 630 17.88 -40.30 32.70
C PRO A 630 17.06 -39.01 32.69
N ILE A 631 17.12 -38.29 31.56
CA ILE A 631 16.21 -37.17 31.29
C ILE A 631 14.98 -37.75 30.58
N MET A 632 13.81 -37.57 31.16
CA MET A 632 12.55 -38.17 30.68
C MET A 632 11.71 -37.13 29.94
N ASP A 633 10.81 -37.61 29.07
CA ASP A 633 9.79 -36.79 28.39
C ASP A 633 10.35 -35.64 27.54
N VAL A 634 11.55 -35.79 26.97
CA VAL A 634 12.18 -34.75 26.14
C VAL A 634 11.47 -34.68 24.79
N PRO A 635 10.92 -33.52 24.37
CA PRO A 635 10.22 -33.42 23.10
C PRO A 635 11.16 -33.65 21.91
N GLY A 636 10.76 -34.55 21.02
CA GLY A 636 11.51 -34.93 19.84
C GLY A 636 10.62 -35.30 18.65
N GLY A 637 11.25 -35.88 17.61
CA GLY A 637 10.58 -36.25 16.36
C GLY A 637 10.55 -35.13 15.32
N SER A 638 10.25 -35.50 14.08
CA SER A 638 10.33 -34.60 12.92
C SER A 638 9.32 -33.45 12.98
N VAL A 639 8.08 -33.73 13.39
CA VAL A 639 7.00 -32.74 13.53
C VAL A 639 7.44 -31.61 14.47
N THR A 640 7.89 -31.94 15.68
CA THR A 640 8.35 -30.98 16.70
C THR A 640 9.43 -30.04 16.15
N PHE A 641 10.50 -30.59 15.59
CA PHE A 641 11.65 -29.78 15.17
C PHE A 641 11.41 -29.02 13.85
N ALA A 642 10.64 -29.56 12.91
CA ALA A 642 10.28 -28.84 11.69
C ALA A 642 9.30 -27.69 11.96
N THR A 643 8.28 -27.90 12.81
CA THR A 643 7.42 -26.81 13.31
C THR A 643 8.26 -25.73 14.01
N LEU A 644 9.16 -26.12 14.91
CA LEU A 644 9.97 -25.17 15.66
C LEU A 644 10.96 -24.40 14.77
N GLY A 645 11.60 -25.08 13.82
CA GLY A 645 12.48 -24.46 12.83
C GLY A 645 11.77 -23.38 12.00
N ALA A 646 10.51 -23.61 11.63
CA ALA A 646 9.69 -22.61 10.97
C ALA A 646 9.34 -21.46 11.91
N ARG A 647 8.91 -21.77 13.15
CA ARG A 647 8.49 -20.78 14.14
C ARG A 647 9.59 -19.78 14.52
N LEU A 648 10.86 -20.19 14.54
CA LEU A 648 12.01 -19.29 14.76
C LEU A 648 12.01 -18.06 13.83
N PHE A 649 11.50 -18.21 12.60
CA PHE A 649 11.47 -17.15 11.58
C PHE A 649 10.07 -16.51 11.42
N CYS A 650 9.14 -16.76 12.35
CA CYS A 650 7.82 -16.15 12.38
C CYS A 650 7.50 -15.59 13.77
N PRO A 651 8.20 -14.53 14.24
CA PRO A 651 7.90 -13.85 15.51
C PRO A 651 6.54 -13.14 15.47
N PHE A 652 6.09 -12.74 14.28
CA PHE A 652 4.75 -12.21 14.01
C PHE A 652 3.89 -13.25 13.29
N GLY A 653 2.57 -13.14 13.44
CA GLY A 653 1.63 -14.07 12.78
C GLY A 653 1.87 -15.53 13.18
N THR A 654 2.29 -15.78 14.42
CA THR A 654 2.76 -17.08 14.94
C THR A 654 1.79 -18.24 14.67
N ARG A 655 0.49 -17.96 14.69
CA ARG A 655 -0.60 -18.92 14.39
C ARG A 655 -0.62 -19.41 12.95
N SER A 656 0.09 -18.75 12.03
CA SER A 656 0.28 -19.26 10.67
C SER A 656 1.14 -20.53 10.63
N ILE A 657 1.91 -20.83 11.67
CA ILE A 657 2.60 -22.13 11.81
C ILE A 657 1.64 -23.13 12.47
N GLY A 658 1.48 -24.29 11.83
CA GLY A 658 0.64 -25.40 12.29
C GLY A 658 1.44 -26.55 12.90
N MET A 659 0.89 -27.14 13.96
CA MET A 659 1.37 -28.37 14.57
C MET A 659 0.20 -29.28 14.90
N VAL A 660 0.17 -30.46 14.27
CA VAL A 660 -0.86 -31.48 14.50
C VAL A 660 -0.18 -32.77 14.92
N PHE A 661 -0.60 -33.35 16.04
CA PHE A 661 -0.10 -34.66 16.48
C PHE A 661 -1.12 -35.47 17.26
N ASN A 662 -0.98 -36.78 17.16
CA ASN A 662 -1.70 -37.77 17.95
C ASN A 662 -0.97 -37.98 19.30
N ALA A 663 -1.63 -37.67 20.41
CA ALA A 663 -1.13 -37.78 21.77
C ALA A 663 -1.69 -39.03 22.46
N GLY A 664 -0.85 -39.84 23.08
CA GLY A 664 -1.29 -41.01 23.85
C GLY A 664 -1.84 -40.64 25.24
N ARG A 665 -2.37 -41.64 25.94
CA ARG A 665 -3.00 -41.48 27.27
C ARG A 665 -2.09 -40.95 28.38
N ASP A 666 -0.78 -40.99 28.16
CA ASP A 666 0.28 -40.60 29.09
C ASP A 666 1.05 -39.36 28.65
N PHE A 667 0.53 -38.60 27.67
CA PHE A 667 1.22 -37.42 27.13
C PHE A 667 1.39 -36.32 28.21
N PRO A 668 2.62 -35.88 28.55
CA PRO A 668 2.85 -34.98 29.67
C PRO A 668 2.28 -33.57 29.45
N PRO A 669 1.49 -33.01 30.38
CA PRO A 669 0.98 -31.65 30.28
C PRO A 669 2.07 -30.58 30.08
N LYS A 670 3.24 -30.75 30.74
CA LYS A 670 4.37 -29.82 30.61
C LYS A 670 4.90 -29.68 29.17
N VAL A 671 4.80 -30.73 28.35
CA VAL A 671 5.20 -30.69 26.94
C VAL A 671 4.16 -29.95 26.10
N LEU A 672 2.87 -30.09 26.43
CA LEU A 672 1.81 -29.27 25.83
C LEU A 672 1.96 -27.79 26.18
N ASP A 673 2.34 -27.48 27.42
CA ASP A 673 2.55 -26.10 27.87
C ASP A 673 3.75 -25.45 27.17
N LEU A 674 4.83 -26.21 26.91
CA LEU A 674 5.93 -25.76 26.07
C LEU A 674 5.47 -25.43 24.63
N PHE A 675 4.70 -26.31 23.98
CA PHE A 675 4.21 -26.04 22.62
C PHE A 675 3.21 -24.87 22.56
N ARG A 676 2.45 -24.64 23.65
CA ARG A 676 1.56 -23.46 23.78
C ARG A 676 2.33 -22.15 23.87
N GLN A 677 3.51 -22.13 24.51
CA GLN A 677 4.35 -20.93 24.59
C GLN A 677 4.80 -20.43 23.21
N TRP A 678 4.86 -21.31 22.20
CA TRP A 678 5.21 -20.94 20.83
C TRP A 678 4.09 -20.15 20.11
N SER A 679 2.90 -20.03 20.68
CA SER A 679 1.75 -19.28 20.14
C SER A 679 1.31 -19.72 18.72
N ILE A 680 1.60 -20.97 18.36
CA ILE A 680 1.27 -21.58 17.07
C ILE A 680 -0.17 -22.12 17.01
N THR A 681 -0.66 -22.46 15.82
CA THR A 681 -1.90 -23.24 15.67
C THR A 681 -1.63 -24.70 16.06
N LEU A 682 -2.12 -25.10 17.24
CA LEU A 682 -1.82 -26.38 17.87
C LEU A 682 -3.08 -27.27 17.94
N THR A 683 -3.09 -28.37 17.19
CA THR A 683 -4.15 -29.39 17.23
C THR A 683 -3.61 -30.68 17.83
N VAL A 684 -4.26 -31.16 18.91
CA VAL A 684 -3.82 -32.35 19.64
C VAL A 684 -4.95 -33.37 19.72
N ASN A 685 -4.75 -34.49 19.05
CA ASN A 685 -5.71 -35.58 18.97
C ASN A 685 -5.39 -36.59 20.08
N HIS A 686 -6.20 -36.65 21.14
CA HIS A 686 -5.94 -37.52 22.29
C HIS A 686 -6.49 -38.94 22.10
N SER A 687 -5.64 -39.95 22.26
CA SER A 687 -6.02 -41.37 22.31
C SER A 687 -6.00 -41.89 23.75
N SER A 688 -7.12 -42.45 24.22
CA SER A 688 -7.21 -43.17 25.50
C SER A 688 -6.50 -44.52 25.48
N ASP A 689 -6.38 -45.12 24.29
CA ASP A 689 -6.15 -46.56 24.16
C ASP A 689 -4.67 -46.91 23.92
N GLN A 690 -3.89 -45.95 23.44
CA GLN A 690 -2.47 -46.12 23.12
C GLN A 690 -1.57 -45.24 24.00
N PRO A 691 -0.37 -45.70 24.39
CA PRO A 691 0.65 -44.83 24.98
C PRO A 691 1.23 -43.90 23.91
N SER A 692 1.84 -42.81 24.34
CA SER A 692 2.49 -41.81 23.47
C SER A 692 3.73 -42.40 22.78
N SER A 693 4.11 -41.86 21.63
CA SER A 693 5.36 -42.22 20.95
C SER A 693 6.56 -41.91 21.85
N ARG A 694 7.36 -42.92 22.21
CA ARG A 694 8.47 -42.82 23.16
C ARG A 694 9.73 -43.44 22.58
N GLY A 695 10.82 -42.68 22.59
CA GLY A 695 12.14 -43.11 22.13
C GLY A 695 13.11 -43.25 23.29
N LEU A 696 14.12 -44.10 23.13
CA LEU A 696 15.29 -44.16 23.99
C LEU A 696 16.51 -43.70 23.19
N VAL A 697 17.06 -42.57 23.62
CA VAL A 697 18.31 -41.99 23.13
C VAL A 697 19.43 -42.37 24.09
N PHE A 698 20.49 -42.98 23.58
CA PHE A 698 21.65 -43.35 24.40
C PHE A 698 22.98 -43.02 23.71
N TYR A 699 23.96 -42.62 24.51
CA TYR A 699 25.31 -42.27 24.05
C TYR A 699 26.31 -43.32 24.58
N SER A 700 27.06 -43.96 23.67
CA SER A 700 28.08 -44.95 24.02
C SER A 700 29.50 -44.39 23.81
N ARG A 701 30.34 -44.49 24.85
CA ARG A 701 31.76 -44.12 24.77
C ARG A 701 32.62 -45.05 23.90
N ALA A 702 32.14 -46.23 23.56
CA ALA A 702 32.97 -47.27 22.95
C ALA A 702 33.35 -47.01 21.48
N ASN A 703 32.57 -46.21 20.74
CA ASN A 703 32.82 -45.84 19.34
C ASN A 703 32.31 -44.41 19.09
N SER A 704 33.18 -43.42 19.29
CA SER A 704 33.09 -42.07 18.68
C SER A 704 31.69 -41.42 18.66
N ASN A 705 31.10 -41.23 19.85
CA ASN A 705 29.84 -40.48 20.07
C ASN A 705 28.62 -40.96 19.26
N ARG A 706 28.59 -42.20 18.76
CA ARG A 706 27.44 -42.67 17.97
C ARG A 706 26.17 -42.78 18.82
N LYS A 707 25.23 -41.84 18.61
CA LYS A 707 23.90 -41.79 19.23
C LYS A 707 23.08 -43.00 18.79
N GLY A 708 22.65 -43.83 19.74
CA GLY A 708 21.67 -44.88 19.50
C GLY A 708 20.25 -44.38 19.70
N PHE A 709 19.32 -44.81 18.85
CA PHE A 709 17.88 -44.59 19.02
C PHE A 709 17.12 -45.93 18.99
N GLN A 710 16.36 -46.21 20.04
CA GLN A 710 15.50 -47.38 20.17
C GLN A 710 14.06 -46.92 20.41
N ARG A 711 13.08 -47.50 19.69
CA ARG A 711 11.67 -47.26 19.98
C ARG A 711 11.26 -48.00 21.25
N LEU A 712 10.55 -47.31 22.16
CA LEU A 712 9.95 -47.89 23.37
C LEU A 712 8.45 -48.17 23.16
N THR A 713 7.79 -47.38 22.32
CA THR A 713 6.40 -47.56 21.87
C THR A 713 6.31 -47.38 20.36
N GLU A 714 5.17 -47.77 19.78
CA GLU A 714 4.89 -47.52 18.36
C GLU A 714 4.63 -46.02 18.10
N PRO A 715 4.94 -45.51 16.89
CA PRO A 715 4.61 -44.14 16.51
C PRO A 715 3.10 -43.92 16.44
N LEU A 716 2.67 -42.72 16.83
CA LEU A 716 1.36 -42.17 16.52
C LEU A 716 1.49 -41.16 15.36
N PRO A 717 1.52 -41.60 14.09
CA PRO A 717 1.71 -40.70 12.95
C PRO A 717 0.49 -39.80 12.74
N VAL A 718 0.66 -38.72 11.98
CA VAL A 718 -0.43 -37.90 11.43
C VAL A 718 -0.34 -37.89 9.90
N VAL A 719 -1.50 -37.93 9.27
CA VAL A 719 -1.69 -37.92 7.81
C VAL A 719 -2.49 -36.70 7.36
N VAL A 720 -2.47 -36.38 6.07
CA VAL A 720 -3.19 -35.24 5.49
C VAL A 720 -4.71 -35.33 5.74
N ARG A 721 -5.27 -36.55 5.85
CA ARG A 721 -6.68 -36.76 6.21
C ARG A 721 -7.05 -36.27 7.61
N ASP A 722 -6.10 -36.27 8.55
CA ASP A 722 -6.32 -35.71 9.89
C ASP A 722 -6.47 -34.16 9.87
N LEU A 723 -6.30 -33.54 8.70
CA LEU A 723 -6.46 -32.10 8.48
C LEU A 723 -7.79 -31.73 7.78
N GLU A 724 -8.64 -32.69 7.40
CA GLU A 724 -9.84 -32.47 6.55
C GLU A 724 -10.78 -31.36 7.08
N ASP A 725 -10.99 -31.31 8.40
CA ASP A 725 -11.79 -30.29 9.09
C ASP A 725 -10.96 -29.08 9.61
N SER A 726 -9.71 -28.91 9.15
CA SER A 726 -8.75 -27.93 9.67
C SER A 726 -8.29 -26.92 8.61
N PRO A 727 -8.13 -25.63 8.96
CA PRO A 727 -7.47 -24.65 8.08
C PRO A 727 -6.08 -25.08 7.61
N LEU A 728 -5.41 -25.96 8.38
CA LEU A 728 -4.10 -26.52 8.05
C LEU A 728 -4.08 -27.39 6.78
N LEU A 729 -5.21 -27.90 6.29
CA LEU A 729 -5.31 -28.53 4.97
C LEU A 729 -4.92 -27.56 3.83
N HIS A 730 -5.17 -26.27 4.03
CA HIS A 730 -4.90 -25.23 3.05
C HIS A 730 -3.51 -24.59 3.23
N SER A 731 -2.61 -25.22 3.99
CA SER A 731 -1.25 -24.71 4.24
C SER A 731 -0.48 -24.44 2.94
N LEU A 732 0.29 -23.36 2.90
CA LEU A 732 1.15 -22.98 1.78
C LEU A 732 2.37 -23.89 1.60
N ALA A 733 2.73 -24.67 2.62
CA ALA A 733 3.78 -25.68 2.55
C ALA A 733 3.53 -26.87 3.50
N PHE A 734 4.02 -28.04 3.08
CA PHE A 734 3.98 -29.29 3.83
C PHE A 734 5.39 -29.86 3.95
N HIS A 735 5.81 -30.16 5.18
CA HIS A 735 7.00 -30.98 5.45
C HIS A 735 6.58 -32.42 5.72
N PHE A 736 7.04 -33.38 4.92
CA PHE A 736 6.78 -34.80 5.12
C PHE A 736 8.06 -35.54 5.55
N PHE A 737 7.98 -36.26 6.67
CA PHE A 737 8.98 -37.25 7.06
C PHE A 737 8.45 -38.67 6.90
N GLY A 738 9.01 -39.46 5.98
CA GLY A 738 8.54 -40.82 5.74
C GLY A 738 9.15 -41.54 4.55
N THR A 739 8.60 -42.71 4.22
CA THR A 739 9.03 -43.52 3.07
C THR A 739 8.49 -42.96 1.74
N ALA A 740 9.04 -43.43 0.62
CA ALA A 740 8.52 -43.10 -0.71
C ALA A 740 7.04 -43.47 -0.91
N GLU A 741 6.57 -44.54 -0.26
CA GLU A 741 5.16 -44.94 -0.26
C GLU A 741 4.29 -43.95 0.53
N TYR A 742 4.72 -43.58 1.75
CA TYR A 742 4.02 -42.61 2.59
C TYR A 742 3.85 -41.26 1.88
N VAL A 743 4.92 -40.67 1.34
CA VAL A 743 4.81 -39.36 0.68
C VAL A 743 3.92 -39.41 -0.58
N ASN A 744 3.89 -40.54 -1.29
CA ASN A 744 2.99 -40.75 -2.43
C ASN A 744 1.52 -40.94 -2.02
N GLU A 745 1.24 -41.46 -0.83
CA GLU A 745 -0.10 -41.44 -0.23
C GLU A 745 -0.51 -40.03 0.20
N GLN A 746 0.34 -39.34 0.97
CA GLN A 746 0.03 -38.00 1.48
C GLN A 746 -0.22 -36.97 0.36
N LYS A 747 0.54 -37.02 -0.74
CA LYS A 747 0.29 -36.17 -1.91
C LYS A 747 -1.08 -36.44 -2.55
N ARG A 748 -1.44 -37.72 -2.75
CA ARG A 748 -2.75 -38.09 -3.32
C ARG A 748 -3.91 -37.61 -2.46
N ASP A 749 -3.78 -37.70 -1.15
CA ASP A 749 -4.77 -37.18 -0.21
C ASP A 749 -4.83 -35.64 -0.23
N LEU A 750 -3.69 -34.96 -0.33
CA LEU A 750 -3.60 -33.49 -0.43
C LEU A 750 -4.19 -32.93 -1.72
N ASP A 751 -4.03 -33.63 -2.83
CA ASP A 751 -4.64 -33.31 -4.12
C ASP A 751 -6.16 -33.59 -4.09
N SER A 752 -6.57 -34.76 -3.56
CA SER A 752 -7.98 -35.18 -3.49
C SER A 752 -8.82 -34.28 -2.57
N LEU A 753 -8.37 -34.08 -1.32
CA LEU A 753 -9.07 -33.20 -0.36
C LEU A 753 -8.98 -31.74 -0.79
N GLY A 754 -7.84 -31.34 -1.39
CA GLY A 754 -7.66 -30.02 -1.98
C GLY A 754 -8.72 -29.68 -3.03
N GLN A 755 -8.97 -30.59 -3.98
CA GLN A 755 -10.02 -30.42 -5.00
C GLN A 755 -11.42 -30.42 -4.40
N GLN A 756 -11.68 -31.27 -3.39
CA GLN A 756 -12.99 -31.34 -2.75
C GLN A 756 -13.33 -30.03 -1.99
N HIS A 757 -12.35 -29.41 -1.34
CA HIS A 757 -12.53 -28.19 -0.53
C HIS A 757 -12.16 -26.88 -1.27
N GLU A 758 -11.78 -26.95 -2.55
CA GLU A 758 -11.38 -25.80 -3.37
C GLU A 758 -12.44 -24.69 -3.43
N HIS A 759 -13.72 -25.09 -3.41
CA HIS A 759 -14.87 -24.18 -3.42
C HIS A 759 -15.15 -23.47 -2.09
N LEU A 760 -14.53 -23.92 -0.98
CA LEU A 760 -14.69 -23.34 0.35
C LEU A 760 -13.55 -22.39 0.72
N ASN A 761 -12.32 -22.73 0.32
CA ASN A 761 -11.14 -21.90 0.57
C ASN A 761 -10.06 -22.15 -0.52
N PRO A 762 -10.15 -21.49 -1.68
CA PRO A 762 -9.26 -21.75 -2.81
C PRO A 762 -7.82 -21.30 -2.50
N ARG A 763 -6.88 -22.26 -2.47
CA ARG A 763 -5.46 -21.95 -2.25
C ARG A 763 -4.93 -21.08 -3.40
N PRO A 764 -4.21 -19.97 -3.14
CA PRO A 764 -3.74 -19.06 -4.20
C PRO A 764 -2.67 -19.68 -5.10
N ARG A 765 -2.04 -20.79 -4.68
CA ARG A 765 -1.04 -21.53 -5.44
C ARG A 765 -0.94 -22.98 -4.96
N ARG A 766 -0.29 -23.84 -5.77
CA ARG A 766 0.11 -25.20 -5.35
C ARG A 766 0.99 -25.10 -4.08
N PRO A 767 0.72 -25.91 -3.03
CA PRO A 767 1.55 -25.88 -1.83
C PRO A 767 2.95 -26.44 -2.12
N LEU A 768 3.96 -25.91 -1.43
CA LEU A 768 5.34 -26.41 -1.48
C LEU A 768 5.42 -27.74 -0.72
N VAL A 769 5.95 -28.79 -1.35
CA VAL A 769 6.15 -30.09 -0.73
C VAL A 769 7.64 -30.36 -0.51
N VAL A 770 8.05 -30.43 0.75
CA VAL A 770 9.43 -30.78 1.16
C VAL A 770 9.42 -32.16 1.82
N TRP A 771 10.28 -33.06 1.34
CA TRP A 771 10.34 -34.45 1.79
C TRP A 771 11.70 -34.82 2.37
N GLU A 772 11.69 -35.20 3.65
CA GLU A 772 12.78 -35.92 4.32
C GLU A 772 12.49 -37.44 4.25
N PRO A 773 13.36 -38.25 3.61
CA PRO A 773 13.17 -39.69 3.57
C PRO A 773 13.47 -40.35 4.92
N HIS A 774 12.79 -41.45 5.23
CA HIS A 774 13.10 -42.24 6.41
C HIS A 774 14.39 -43.04 6.19
N ALA A 775 15.40 -42.88 7.06
CA ALA A 775 16.70 -43.55 6.90
C ALA A 775 16.63 -45.06 6.61
N LYS A 776 15.70 -45.82 7.22
CA LYS A 776 15.58 -47.27 6.97
C LYS A 776 14.98 -47.61 5.60
N SER A 777 14.33 -46.67 4.92
CA SER A 777 13.91 -46.83 3.53
C SER A 777 14.97 -46.39 2.53
N CYS A 778 16.07 -45.74 2.93
CA CYS A 778 17.14 -45.35 2.02
C CYS A 778 18.03 -46.57 1.72
N ARG A 779 17.68 -47.32 0.67
CA ARG A 779 18.38 -48.57 0.29
C ARG A 779 18.42 -48.78 -1.22
N PRO A 780 19.39 -49.55 -1.75
CA PRO A 780 19.55 -49.76 -3.20
C PRO A 780 18.32 -50.39 -3.86
N ASP A 781 17.67 -51.35 -3.19
CA ASP A 781 16.43 -52.00 -3.65
C ASP A 781 15.23 -51.05 -3.80
N THR A 782 15.32 -49.87 -3.16
CA THR A 782 14.26 -48.85 -3.16
C THR A 782 14.61 -47.58 -3.93
N LEU A 783 15.82 -47.48 -4.50
CA LEU A 783 16.28 -46.25 -5.17
C LEU A 783 15.30 -45.80 -6.25
N LEU A 784 14.86 -46.71 -7.13
CA LEU A 784 13.88 -46.40 -8.18
C LEU A 784 12.55 -45.87 -7.62
N GLN A 785 12.10 -46.39 -6.47
CA GLN A 785 10.87 -45.93 -5.81
C GLN A 785 11.03 -44.50 -5.24
N HIS A 786 12.20 -44.17 -4.71
CA HIS A 786 12.47 -42.83 -4.20
C HIS A 786 12.68 -41.81 -5.32
N LEU A 787 13.34 -42.19 -6.42
CA LEU A 787 13.45 -41.35 -7.63
C LEU A 787 12.06 -41.01 -8.19
N ASP A 788 11.15 -41.98 -8.26
CA ASP A 788 9.80 -41.74 -8.76
C ASP A 788 8.96 -40.87 -7.80
N ALA A 789 9.02 -41.14 -6.48
CA ALA A 789 8.36 -40.32 -5.48
C ALA A 789 8.87 -38.85 -5.45
N ALA A 790 10.16 -38.65 -5.70
CA ALA A 790 10.82 -37.34 -5.71
C ALA A 790 10.33 -36.43 -6.85
N ARG A 791 9.84 -36.99 -7.97
CA ARG A 791 9.23 -36.20 -9.06
C ARG A 791 8.00 -35.41 -8.63
N GLY A 792 7.28 -35.92 -7.64
CA GLY A 792 6.05 -35.28 -7.14
C GLY A 792 6.27 -34.31 -5.98
N VAL A 793 7.50 -34.06 -5.53
CA VAL A 793 7.82 -33.09 -4.48
C VAL A 793 8.67 -31.94 -5.04
N ASP A 794 8.67 -30.79 -4.39
CA ASP A 794 9.46 -29.63 -4.80
C ASP A 794 10.90 -29.71 -4.27
N VAL A 795 11.09 -30.29 -3.08
CA VAL A 795 12.40 -30.43 -2.44
C VAL A 795 12.55 -31.85 -1.86
N PHE A 796 13.63 -32.53 -2.25
CA PHE A 796 14.06 -33.79 -1.65
C PHE A 796 15.30 -33.57 -0.80
N SER A 797 15.24 -33.90 0.51
CA SER A 797 16.33 -33.62 1.45
C SER A 797 16.72 -34.80 2.35
N PRO A 798 17.39 -35.82 1.80
CA PRO A 798 18.16 -36.77 2.62
C PRO A 798 19.34 -36.06 3.30
N ASN A 799 19.83 -36.66 4.38
CA ASN A 799 21.20 -36.41 4.83
C ASN A 799 22.21 -37.20 3.97
N HIS A 800 23.50 -36.90 4.09
CA HIS A 800 24.55 -37.54 3.29
C HIS A 800 24.72 -39.06 3.56
N GLU A 801 24.48 -39.56 4.77
CA GLU A 801 24.48 -41.01 5.06
C GLU A 801 23.29 -41.72 4.38
N GLU A 802 22.11 -41.10 4.42
CA GLU A 802 20.89 -41.56 3.75
C GLU A 802 21.09 -41.59 2.22
N LEU A 803 21.70 -40.54 1.65
CA LEU A 803 22.03 -40.48 0.23
C LEU A 803 22.98 -41.61 -0.17
N ALA A 804 24.08 -41.81 0.57
CA ALA A 804 25.06 -42.85 0.29
C ALA A 804 24.48 -44.27 0.40
N SER A 805 23.52 -44.48 1.31
CA SER A 805 22.85 -45.76 1.53
C SER A 805 22.07 -46.29 0.32
N PHE A 806 21.73 -45.43 -0.66
CA PHE A 806 21.15 -45.87 -1.93
C PHE A 806 22.15 -46.53 -2.90
N PHE A 807 23.47 -46.37 -2.69
CA PHE A 807 24.50 -46.70 -3.69
C PHE A 807 25.50 -47.78 -3.23
N GLU A 808 25.30 -48.41 -2.07
CA GLU A 808 26.19 -49.44 -1.48
C GLU A 808 27.66 -48.99 -1.27
N GLU A 809 27.94 -47.68 -1.27
CA GLU A 809 29.29 -47.18 -1.02
C GLU A 809 29.66 -47.33 0.47
N ASP A 810 30.77 -48.03 0.75
CA ASP A 810 31.27 -48.21 2.12
C ASP A 810 31.54 -46.84 2.79
N THR A 811 31.15 -46.73 4.06
CA THR A 811 31.07 -45.45 4.79
C THR A 811 32.37 -44.61 4.95
N PRO A 812 33.61 -45.11 4.77
CA PRO A 812 34.80 -44.25 4.81
C PRO A 812 34.89 -43.18 3.71
N HIS A 813 34.08 -43.27 2.64
CA HIS A 813 34.12 -42.34 1.50
C HIS A 813 32.86 -41.46 1.34
N ALA A 814 31.86 -41.61 2.21
CA ALA A 814 30.60 -40.86 2.16
C ALA A 814 30.73 -39.35 2.45
N SER A 815 31.94 -38.85 2.77
CA SER A 815 32.24 -37.46 3.11
C SER A 815 32.88 -36.65 1.97
N ASP A 816 33.19 -37.25 0.82
CA ASP A 816 33.72 -36.49 -0.33
C ASP A 816 32.63 -35.66 -1.02
N LYS A 817 32.85 -34.35 -1.12
CA LYS A 817 31.90 -33.39 -1.71
C LYS A 817 31.60 -33.69 -3.17
N ALA A 818 32.55 -34.21 -3.94
CA ALA A 818 32.31 -34.59 -5.34
C ALA A 818 31.41 -35.84 -5.45
N THR A 819 31.54 -36.77 -4.51
CA THR A 819 30.68 -37.95 -4.39
C THR A 819 29.25 -37.60 -3.98
N ILE A 820 29.07 -36.73 -2.99
CA ILE A 820 27.75 -36.23 -2.58
C ILE A 820 27.05 -35.54 -3.76
N VAL A 821 27.74 -34.66 -4.50
CA VAL A 821 27.20 -34.01 -5.70
C VAL A 821 26.86 -35.01 -6.81
N ARG A 822 27.71 -36.02 -7.06
CA ARG A 822 27.45 -37.09 -8.04
C ARG A 822 26.17 -37.85 -7.72
N GLN A 823 25.98 -38.26 -6.48
CA GLN A 823 24.82 -39.01 -6.01
C GLN A 823 23.55 -38.13 -6.00
N ALA A 824 23.65 -36.88 -5.55
CA ALA A 824 22.54 -35.92 -5.58
C ALA A 824 22.05 -35.62 -7.01
N ARG A 825 22.97 -35.54 -7.99
CA ARG A 825 22.63 -35.39 -9.41
C ARG A 825 21.79 -36.56 -9.96
N VAL A 826 21.85 -37.76 -9.39
CA VAL A 826 20.97 -38.89 -9.80
C VAL A 826 19.50 -38.56 -9.50
N PHE A 827 19.24 -37.99 -8.32
CA PHE A 827 17.91 -37.54 -7.93
C PHE A 827 17.45 -36.34 -8.74
N LEU A 828 18.31 -35.31 -8.92
CA LEU A 828 17.98 -34.14 -9.73
C LEU A 828 17.61 -34.55 -11.18
N ASN A 829 18.44 -35.37 -11.81
CA ASN A 829 18.24 -35.85 -13.19
C ASN A 829 17.04 -36.79 -13.35
N SER A 830 16.44 -37.30 -12.26
CA SER A 830 15.19 -38.05 -12.34
C SER A 830 13.96 -37.16 -12.59
N GLY A 831 14.12 -35.84 -12.45
CA GLY A 831 13.10 -34.81 -12.69
C GLY A 831 12.30 -34.44 -11.43
N ILE A 832 12.97 -33.94 -10.39
CA ILE A 832 12.29 -33.43 -9.18
C ILE A 832 11.45 -32.20 -9.53
N GLY A 833 10.31 -32.05 -8.83
CA GLY A 833 9.33 -31.03 -9.14
C GLY A 833 8.43 -31.44 -10.30
N SER A 834 7.17 -31.00 -10.27
CA SER A 834 6.16 -31.37 -11.26
C SER A 834 6.51 -31.03 -12.72
N LYS A 835 7.51 -30.16 -12.95
CA LYS A 835 8.04 -29.81 -14.28
C LYS A 835 9.54 -30.14 -14.45
N GLY A 836 10.19 -30.81 -13.50
CA GLY A 836 11.66 -30.97 -13.47
C GLY A 836 12.42 -29.74 -12.94
N ASP A 837 11.72 -28.85 -12.25
CA ASP A 837 12.15 -27.55 -11.74
C ASP A 837 12.47 -27.53 -10.22
N GLY A 838 12.38 -28.68 -9.55
CA GLY A 838 12.62 -28.81 -8.11
C GLY A 838 14.09 -28.92 -7.70
N CYS A 839 14.31 -29.04 -6.38
CA CYS A 839 15.63 -28.96 -5.75
C CYS A 839 16.02 -30.26 -5.02
N VAL A 840 17.30 -30.63 -5.11
CA VAL A 840 17.93 -31.60 -4.19
C VAL A 840 18.72 -30.82 -3.15
N LEU A 841 18.53 -31.14 -1.87
CA LEU A 841 19.09 -30.41 -0.74
C LEU A 841 19.73 -31.40 0.24
N ILE A 842 21.04 -31.64 0.14
CA ILE A 842 21.70 -32.66 0.98
C ILE A 842 22.22 -32.04 2.28
N ARG A 843 21.78 -32.58 3.42
CA ARG A 843 22.24 -32.16 4.75
C ARG A 843 23.50 -32.94 5.15
N CYS A 844 24.60 -32.23 5.33
CA CYS A 844 25.96 -32.79 5.45
C CYS A 844 26.57 -32.62 6.85
N ALA A 845 25.72 -32.52 7.89
CA ALA A 845 26.12 -32.34 9.28
C ALA A 845 27.12 -31.17 9.47
N GLU A 846 28.30 -31.39 10.05
CA GLU A 846 29.35 -30.37 10.23
C GLU A 846 29.90 -29.78 8.92
N GLU A 847 29.79 -30.49 7.79
CA GLU A 847 30.19 -29.98 6.47
C GLU A 847 29.15 -29.02 5.86
N GLY A 848 28.03 -28.81 6.56
CA GLY A 848 26.96 -27.90 6.18
C GLY A 848 25.91 -28.54 5.28
N CYS A 849 25.64 -27.95 4.11
CA CYS A 849 24.70 -28.50 3.13
C CYS A 849 25.16 -28.23 1.68
N VAL A 850 24.58 -28.95 0.73
CA VAL A 850 24.66 -28.62 -0.69
C VAL A 850 23.28 -28.54 -1.33
N VAL A 851 23.07 -27.48 -2.10
CA VAL A 851 21.85 -27.17 -2.85
C VAL A 851 22.12 -27.45 -4.33
N LEU A 852 21.23 -28.20 -5.00
CA LEU A 852 21.31 -28.48 -6.44
C LEU A 852 19.95 -28.21 -7.10
N THR A 853 19.96 -27.39 -8.15
CA THR A 853 18.84 -27.20 -9.08
C THR A 853 19.28 -27.51 -10.51
N THR A 854 18.34 -27.58 -11.45
CA THR A 854 18.65 -27.75 -12.88
C THR A 854 19.23 -26.48 -13.53
N GLU A 855 19.09 -25.33 -12.88
CA GLU A 855 19.48 -24.00 -13.40
C GLU A 855 20.85 -23.51 -12.88
N THR A 856 21.35 -24.08 -11.78
CA THR A 856 22.55 -23.57 -11.08
C THR A 856 23.57 -24.67 -10.77
N GLU A 857 24.86 -24.33 -10.76
CA GLU A 857 25.89 -25.25 -10.28
C GLU A 857 25.74 -25.49 -8.76
N PRO A 858 26.12 -26.68 -8.23
CA PRO A 858 25.93 -27.05 -6.84
C PRO A 858 26.50 -26.04 -5.84
N VAL A 859 25.63 -25.44 -5.03
CA VAL A 859 26.02 -24.43 -4.03
C VAL A 859 26.24 -25.11 -2.68
N TRP A 860 27.48 -25.09 -2.20
CA TRP A 860 27.81 -25.52 -0.84
C TRP A 860 27.70 -24.37 0.14
N LEU A 861 27.08 -24.62 1.29
CA LEU A 861 27.01 -23.70 2.42
C LEU A 861 27.59 -24.42 3.66
N PRO A 862 28.49 -23.79 4.44
CA PRO A 862 29.03 -24.38 5.67
C PRO A 862 27.98 -24.44 6.79
N ALA A 863 28.21 -25.26 7.81
CA ALA A 863 27.39 -25.18 9.03
C ALA A 863 27.63 -23.85 9.78
N PHE A 864 26.63 -23.36 10.52
CA PHE A 864 26.77 -22.17 11.37
C PHE A 864 27.86 -22.34 12.44
N TYR A 865 27.96 -23.55 13.00
CA TYR A 865 29.01 -23.92 13.94
C TYR A 865 30.02 -24.86 13.28
N ALA A 866 31.31 -24.59 13.49
CA ALA A 866 32.38 -25.49 13.08
C ALA A 866 32.34 -26.82 13.86
N LYS A 867 32.92 -27.88 13.27
CA LYS A 867 32.91 -29.27 13.76
C LYS A 867 33.19 -29.46 15.25
N ASP A 868 34.11 -28.69 15.82
CA ASP A 868 34.56 -28.79 17.23
C ASP A 868 34.04 -27.63 18.11
N ALA A 869 33.02 -26.89 17.67
CA ALA A 869 32.49 -25.76 18.42
C ALA A 869 31.86 -26.20 19.76
N SER A 870 32.34 -25.64 20.87
CA SER A 870 31.88 -25.98 22.23
C SER A 870 30.42 -25.65 22.54
N LYS A 871 29.70 -25.02 21.61
CA LYS A 871 28.27 -24.76 21.69
C LYS A 871 27.41 -25.89 21.11
N VAL A 872 27.97 -26.85 20.37
CA VAL A 872 27.22 -28.00 19.85
C VAL A 872 27.11 -29.05 20.94
N MET A 873 25.92 -29.14 21.55
CA MET A 873 25.65 -29.97 22.74
C MET A 873 24.89 -31.26 22.41
N ASP A 874 23.93 -31.21 21.48
CA ASP A 874 23.19 -32.38 21.00
C ASP A 874 22.73 -32.18 19.54
N PRO A 875 23.18 -32.96 18.55
CA PRO A 875 22.78 -32.77 17.15
C PRO A 875 21.32 -33.17 16.84
N THR A 876 20.57 -33.62 17.85
CA THR A 876 19.15 -33.98 17.73
C THR A 876 18.32 -32.83 17.16
N GLY A 877 17.42 -33.13 16.23
CA GLY A 877 16.48 -32.15 15.70
C GLY A 877 17.07 -31.13 14.73
N GLY A 878 18.38 -30.86 14.75
CA GLY A 878 19.04 -29.87 13.88
C GLY A 878 18.71 -30.05 12.40
N GLY A 879 18.72 -31.29 11.89
CA GLY A 879 18.35 -31.59 10.51
C GLY A 879 16.87 -31.35 10.17
N ASN A 880 15.96 -31.39 11.14
CA ASN A 880 14.53 -31.10 10.96
C ASN A 880 14.22 -29.61 11.15
N GLY A 881 14.85 -28.98 12.13
CA GLY A 881 14.84 -27.52 12.32
C GLY A 881 15.39 -26.79 11.09
N PHE A 882 16.40 -27.36 10.43
CA PHE A 882 16.88 -26.91 9.13
C PHE A 882 15.75 -26.85 8.10
N LEU A 883 14.94 -27.90 7.96
CA LEU A 883 13.90 -27.99 6.92
C LEU A 883 12.71 -27.10 7.23
N GLY A 884 12.32 -26.96 8.51
CA GLY A 884 11.33 -25.98 8.93
C GLY A 884 11.73 -24.54 8.58
N ALA A 885 12.94 -24.16 8.96
CA ALA A 885 13.50 -22.83 8.68
C ALA A 885 13.71 -22.59 7.18
N PHE A 886 14.16 -23.61 6.44
CA PHE A 886 14.28 -23.57 4.98
C PHE A 886 12.94 -23.26 4.31
N ILE A 887 11.84 -23.90 4.74
CA ILE A 887 10.52 -23.66 4.13
C ILE A 887 10.09 -22.21 4.31
N VAL A 888 10.27 -21.64 5.51
CA VAL A 888 9.99 -20.22 5.74
C VAL A 888 10.92 -19.35 4.90
N GLY A 889 12.24 -19.57 4.93
CA GLY A 889 13.19 -18.82 4.11
C GLY A 889 12.94 -18.88 2.60
N TYR A 890 12.37 -19.99 2.09
CA TYR A 890 11.96 -20.11 0.70
C TYR A 890 10.67 -19.33 0.40
N GLN A 891 9.70 -19.31 1.32
CA GLN A 891 8.51 -18.46 1.21
C GLN A 891 8.83 -16.97 1.27
N GLU A 892 9.83 -16.58 2.07
CA GLU A 892 10.33 -15.21 2.20
C GLU A 892 11.08 -14.74 0.95
N THR A 893 12.00 -15.55 0.42
CA THR A 893 12.97 -15.08 -0.58
C THR A 893 12.69 -15.56 -2.00
N GLY A 894 12.02 -16.71 -2.16
CA GLY A 894 11.94 -17.47 -3.41
C GLY A 894 13.26 -18.13 -3.84
N SER A 895 14.32 -18.06 -3.03
CA SER A 895 15.64 -18.58 -3.35
C SER A 895 15.97 -19.80 -2.49
N VAL A 896 16.24 -20.95 -3.12
CA VAL A 896 16.66 -22.17 -2.42
C VAL A 896 18.01 -22.01 -1.70
N VAL A 897 18.87 -21.11 -2.17
CA VAL A 897 20.18 -20.83 -1.55
C VAL A 897 20.01 -19.96 -0.31
N GLU A 898 19.19 -18.90 -0.37
CA GLU A 898 18.87 -18.12 0.84
C GLU A 898 18.09 -18.96 1.85
N ALA A 899 17.12 -19.74 1.41
CA ALA A 899 16.39 -20.68 2.26
C ALA A 899 17.33 -21.64 3.02
N ALA A 900 18.40 -22.14 2.39
CA ALA A 900 19.39 -22.96 3.06
C ALA A 900 20.21 -22.19 4.12
N LYS A 901 20.37 -20.87 4.01
CA LYS A 901 20.94 -20.02 5.07
C LYS A 901 20.02 -19.93 6.29
N TYR A 902 18.71 -19.77 6.07
CA TYR A 902 17.71 -19.85 7.14
C TYR A 902 17.76 -21.23 7.79
N GLY A 903 17.87 -22.29 7.00
CA GLY A 903 18.09 -23.66 7.47
C GLY A 903 19.28 -23.81 8.42
N HIS A 904 20.45 -23.30 8.06
CA HIS A 904 21.65 -23.36 8.93
C HIS A 904 21.47 -22.62 10.25
N VAL A 905 20.82 -21.45 10.22
CA VAL A 905 20.53 -20.66 11.43
C VAL A 905 19.48 -21.36 12.29
N GLY A 906 18.41 -21.89 11.71
CA GLY A 906 17.40 -22.68 12.42
C GLY A 906 17.99 -23.93 13.08
N ALA A 907 18.86 -24.65 12.37
CA ALA A 907 19.60 -25.78 12.92
C ALA A 907 20.52 -25.38 14.09
N SER A 908 21.14 -24.19 14.04
CA SER A 908 22.05 -23.71 15.09
C SER A 908 21.41 -23.60 16.47
N PHE A 909 20.12 -23.25 16.55
CA PHE A 909 19.39 -23.18 17.82
C PHE A 909 19.10 -24.57 18.39
N MET A 910 18.70 -25.52 17.54
CA MET A 910 18.34 -26.88 17.98
C MET A 910 19.52 -27.62 18.61
N ILE A 911 20.74 -27.37 18.12
CA ILE A 911 21.94 -28.12 18.53
C ILE A 911 22.67 -27.55 19.75
N GLU A 912 22.22 -26.40 20.27
CA GLU A 912 22.81 -25.72 21.44
C GLU A 912 22.46 -26.37 22.78
N GLN A 913 21.42 -27.20 22.83
CA GLN A 913 20.94 -27.83 24.07
C GLN A 913 20.25 -29.16 23.82
N ILE A 914 19.92 -29.85 24.91
CA ILE A 914 19.08 -31.04 24.87
C ILE A 914 17.61 -30.61 24.84
N GLY A 915 16.86 -31.08 23.84
CA GLY A 915 15.44 -30.74 23.66
C GLY A 915 15.24 -29.46 22.84
N CYS A 916 14.10 -28.79 23.03
CA CYS A 916 13.77 -27.57 22.30
C CYS A 916 14.49 -26.34 22.88
N PRO A 917 14.94 -25.39 22.04
CA PRO A 917 15.27 -24.01 22.41
C PRO A 917 14.29 -23.34 23.39
N GLU A 918 14.83 -22.51 24.28
CA GLU A 918 14.04 -21.71 25.24
C GLU A 918 13.60 -20.38 24.61
N LEU A 919 12.31 -20.06 24.74
CA LEU A 919 11.68 -18.84 24.22
C LEU A 919 11.52 -17.80 25.34
N THR A 920 11.95 -16.56 25.07
CA THR A 920 11.75 -15.40 25.94
C THR A 920 11.39 -14.17 25.11
N GLY A 921 10.58 -13.26 25.66
CA GLY A 921 10.07 -12.09 24.92
C GLY A 921 8.98 -12.44 23.89
N GLU A 922 8.53 -11.43 23.14
CA GLU A 922 7.52 -11.54 22.08
C GLU A 922 7.77 -10.47 21.01
N GLY A 923 7.29 -10.69 19.78
CA GLY A 923 7.46 -9.75 18.66
C GLY A 923 8.94 -9.48 18.33
N GLU A 924 9.33 -8.21 18.25
CA GLU A 924 10.73 -7.82 17.95
C GLU A 924 11.71 -8.15 19.07
N ASP A 925 11.23 -8.23 20.31
CA ASP A 925 12.03 -8.59 21.49
C ASP A 925 12.14 -10.11 21.70
N GLU A 926 11.59 -10.91 20.78
CA GLU A 926 11.64 -12.37 20.83
C GLU A 926 13.08 -12.90 20.74
N ARG A 927 13.46 -13.71 21.71
CA ARG A 927 14.80 -14.29 21.86
C ARG A 927 14.70 -15.78 22.15
N TRP A 928 15.43 -16.55 21.33
CA TRP A 928 15.57 -18.00 21.47
C TRP A 928 16.97 -18.31 22.00
N ASN A 929 17.06 -19.08 23.09
CA ASN A 929 18.31 -19.28 23.85
C ASN A 929 19.00 -17.94 24.20
N GLY A 930 18.23 -16.87 24.42
CA GLY A 930 18.72 -15.50 24.66
C GLY A 930 19.22 -14.73 23.43
N CYS A 931 19.17 -15.30 22.23
CA CYS A 931 19.60 -14.66 20.98
C CYS A 931 18.42 -14.25 20.09
N SER A 932 18.54 -13.12 19.38
CA SER A 932 17.65 -12.77 18.28
C SER A 932 17.95 -13.66 17.06
N VAL A 933 16.89 -14.17 16.40
CA VAL A 933 17.00 -15.02 15.21
C VAL A 933 17.44 -14.21 14.00
N SER A 934 16.92 -12.98 13.83
CA SER A 934 17.32 -12.07 12.75
C SER A 934 18.78 -11.63 12.88
N GLY A 935 19.22 -11.33 14.12
CA GLY A 935 20.64 -11.06 14.40
C GLY A 935 21.54 -12.24 14.03
N ARG A 936 21.17 -13.47 14.43
CA ARG A 936 21.94 -14.67 14.08
C ARG A 936 21.95 -14.97 12.57
N LEU A 937 20.90 -14.60 11.83
CA LEU A 937 20.88 -14.68 10.37
C LEU A 937 21.79 -13.64 9.71
N ALA A 938 21.89 -12.43 10.28
CA ALA A 938 22.85 -11.42 9.83
C ALA A 938 24.30 -11.88 10.08
N ASP A 939 24.61 -12.40 11.28
CA ASP A 939 25.93 -12.98 11.62
C ASP A 939 26.34 -14.07 10.63
N TYR A 940 25.42 -14.99 10.32
CA TYR A 940 25.67 -16.07 9.37
C TYR A 940 25.88 -15.55 7.95
N ARG A 941 25.11 -14.55 7.49
CA ARG A 941 25.32 -13.91 6.18
C ARG A 941 26.68 -13.22 6.11
N ALA A 942 27.09 -12.50 7.16
CA ALA A 942 28.41 -11.86 7.24
C ALA A 942 29.55 -12.88 7.17
N MET A 943 29.43 -14.01 7.86
CA MET A 943 30.40 -15.13 7.82
C MET A 943 30.58 -15.72 6.42
N LEU A 944 29.57 -15.65 5.55
CA LEU A 944 29.66 -16.11 4.15
C LEU A 944 30.23 -15.07 3.19
N SER A 945 30.42 -13.83 3.64
CA SER A 945 31.00 -12.71 2.86
C SER A 945 32.46 -12.40 3.23
N SER A 946 32.99 -13.03 4.27
CA SER A 946 34.39 -12.95 4.73
C SER A 946 35.24 -14.12 4.24
#